data_AF-A0A1L9MW58-F1
#
_entry.id   AF-A0A1L9MW58-F1
#
_cell.length_a   1.000
_cell.length_b   1.000
_cell.length_c   1.000
_cell.angle_alpha   90.00
_cell.angle_beta   90.00
_cell.angle_gamma   90.00
#
_symmetry.space_group_name_H-M   'P 1'
#
loop_
_entity.id
_entity.type
_entity.pdbx_description
1 polymer ?
#
loop_
_entity_poly.entity_id
_entity_poly.type
_entity_poly.pdbx_seq_one_letter_code
_entity_poly.pdbx_strand_id
1 'polypeptide(L)'
;MVEVLGPLSARPPTPPRTSSRMLSENDRTDDSPVVVHTPRDSPFSVNGSTGAPSSRQSKRVNFSPWTRYIKPPSFTNSAAKSKSDLKSLPPSNECKPTKSILKPTTSHSATNSPSAEPQAPVSFAMLLESILQQLAGEAVSSRLDAYMQFFGALRAYDNLPGDQEIIARLGLITQFIHRDVSRDLTTGGPLHTNLVIQALKLAVALVWHSEISARLPDDFKTFLVDHSVNCLQDVKMPKSVVTHYLSVLSTQNFNAKVMTNTRIIRILTVLHELTNRVTGSAIVSQRLSIYLRVLNQSKMIFVSNASLWMDHLISGLLHHVKDIRIKAISVGFQTAIACGPNPTLSKCVREVFSRPLDERRKLVTEVCERMTRMMALSDCGVHIPQIWSVIILLLRSKKFNVDQWEHFKEWVLVLQRCFNCSDSAIKAQAIVGWNRFVYVVSPSDTTSPSLLRMLSKPIVSQFDRKKQDKQPSQLALCSYYNLLYYAFRPSASFQHLDVVWEEYVASPASSIFSSVPSLSDRVAHVLSNMLWSPQAKVWLENKVNESNKLDPEELPSIDSRWIRSRITSVLNVFEDIFKSSVWNPDIERSNIATAWIGLSKALSHASSKEITPTPESMQAVAHVLGLLQRLWNAGPSSLNAAIEEDSTDAFYDRFSFLSTTMIYSLGSARFTEKLLLKTADETFQAATTPTHRHQKANTSLDSPILHFLRFISELPGHSGPSPSYSRLVTSVLEATCSDKLSRSSRLEFFSQCADIHVFDAAAHIGDDSLAETVWRSVAQLSASSLSSFPMETARERDGSVCRDYENIVNILSAGLKFSDVFEVWNPLVDSLIRVVRTEKGDRAISTMAMEPLAASIIEQGTRDTCKPSASLLKLSLSVPYGHEAETAKGTHEMAFPHKLIELVDKTLRQSYESFDPVEPNGIADFIECLTSLLGSGVPTFRTAVLTHLQQSLAFYLKDGERKINAESGVESRILTAVSVRSKGLVLRTNLELVSRAVVSRLEHLASSTTSRRLLCTKFRAYNLFGS
;
A
#
# COMPACT_ATOMS: atom_id res chain seq x y z
N MET A 1 -6.03 45.33 -0.49
CA MET A 1 -5.76 46.15 0.71
C MET A 1 -4.45 45.69 1.35
N VAL A 2 -3.89 46.49 2.24
CA VAL A 2 -2.62 46.19 2.93
C VAL A 2 -2.89 45.33 4.16
N GLU A 3 -2.02 44.33 4.39
CA GLU A 3 -1.81 43.76 5.72
C GLU A 3 -0.30 43.59 5.94
N VAL A 4 0.14 43.62 7.19
CA VAL A 4 1.50 44.09 7.55
C VAL A 4 2.46 42.93 7.83
N LEU A 5 3.64 42.98 7.19
CA LEU A 5 4.72 42.02 7.43
C LEU A 5 5.49 42.36 8.72
N GLY A 6 5.52 41.39 9.64
CA GLY A 6 6.40 41.40 10.81
C GLY A 6 7.90 41.23 10.47
N PRO A 7 8.79 41.42 11.45
CA PRO A 7 10.22 41.67 11.18
C PRO A 7 10.98 40.46 10.65
N LEU A 8 11.81 40.71 9.63
CA LEU A 8 12.76 39.74 9.07
C LEU A 8 13.93 39.50 10.04
N SER A 9 14.19 38.24 10.39
CA SER A 9 15.45 37.83 11.05
C SER A 9 16.55 37.53 10.02
N ALA A 10 17.80 37.62 10.44
CA ALA A 10 18.95 37.84 9.56
C ALA A 10 19.40 36.63 8.72
N ARG A 11 19.92 36.91 7.52
CA ARG A 11 20.69 35.96 6.68
C ARG A 11 22.20 36.09 6.93
N PRO A 12 22.90 34.97 7.17
CA PRO A 12 24.31 34.77 6.80
C PRO A 12 24.47 33.73 5.65
N PRO A 13 25.68 33.50 5.10
CA PRO A 13 25.84 33.09 3.70
C PRO A 13 26.25 31.62 3.42
N THR A 14 26.21 31.25 2.14
CA THR A 14 26.84 30.05 1.52
C THR A 14 28.22 30.39 0.88
N PRO A 15 29.05 29.40 0.44
CA PRO A 15 28.90 27.93 0.46
C PRO A 15 29.77 27.29 1.59
N PRO A 16 30.97 26.63 1.45
CA PRO A 16 31.72 26.09 0.30
C PRO A 16 31.41 24.59 0.04
N ARG A 17 32.41 23.68 0.04
CA ARG A 17 32.28 22.23 -0.26
C ARG A 17 33.35 21.35 0.44
N THR A 18 33.03 20.04 0.49
CA THR A 18 33.92 18.85 0.53
C THR A 18 34.72 18.41 1.77
N SER A 19 34.53 17.11 2.08
CA SER A 19 35.50 16.08 2.53
C SER A 19 35.55 15.62 4.01
N SER A 20 35.74 14.30 4.15
CA SER A 20 36.09 13.46 5.32
C SER A 20 35.57 13.83 6.72
N ARG A 21 34.68 12.97 7.26
CA ARG A 21 34.61 12.67 8.70
C ARG A 21 35.17 11.26 8.97
N MET A 22 35.96 11.14 10.02
CA MET A 22 36.31 9.87 10.69
C MET A 22 35.55 9.79 12.04
N LEU A 23 36.08 8.97 12.97
CA LEU A 23 35.51 8.51 14.25
C LEU A 23 34.62 7.25 14.12
N SER A 24 34.64 6.28 15.05
CA SER A 24 35.34 6.26 16.35
C SER A 24 36.09 4.94 16.61
N GLU A 25 36.99 4.96 17.60
CA GLU A 25 37.85 3.87 18.05
C GLU A 25 37.51 3.47 19.51
N ASN A 26 37.76 2.20 19.86
CA ASN A 26 37.87 1.59 21.21
C ASN A 26 37.97 0.05 21.01
N ASP A 27 38.74 -0.74 21.77
CA ASP A 27 39.78 -0.46 22.78
C ASP A 27 40.64 -1.74 22.98
N ARG A 28 41.99 -1.59 23.03
CA ARG A 28 43.03 -2.57 23.50
C ARG A 28 43.15 -3.94 22.76
N THR A 29 44.28 -4.68 22.81
CA THR A 29 45.54 -4.56 23.59
C THR A 29 46.77 -5.06 22.79
N ASP A 30 47.97 -4.93 23.38
CA ASP A 30 49.33 -5.29 22.93
C ASP A 30 49.51 -6.77 22.46
N ASP A 31 50.61 -7.22 21.83
CA ASP A 31 51.99 -6.68 21.71
C ASP A 31 52.69 -7.13 20.38
N SER A 32 54.01 -6.94 20.25
CA SER A 32 54.78 -6.88 18.99
C SER A 32 55.37 -8.23 18.47
N PRO A 33 56.31 -8.30 17.48
CA PRO A 33 56.04 -8.91 16.19
C PRO A 33 56.72 -10.28 15.96
N VAL A 34 56.23 -11.04 14.96
CA VAL A 34 56.81 -12.36 14.56
C VAL A 34 57.25 -12.39 13.10
N VAL A 35 58.47 -12.91 12.88
CA VAL A 35 59.14 -13.06 11.59
C VAL A 35 58.69 -14.34 10.86
N VAL A 36 58.75 -14.30 9.52
CA VAL A 36 58.49 -15.44 8.62
C VAL A 36 59.36 -16.67 8.95
N HIS A 37 58.75 -17.85 9.12
CA HIS A 37 59.36 -19.13 8.71
C HIS A 37 58.33 -20.24 8.48
N THR A 38 58.59 -21.10 7.48
CA THR A 38 57.80 -22.29 7.12
C THR A 38 58.46 -23.58 7.61
N PRO A 39 57.68 -24.52 8.16
CA PRO A 39 57.61 -25.89 7.63
C PRO A 39 56.14 -26.35 7.46
N ARG A 40 55.70 -27.29 6.61
CA ARG A 40 56.24 -28.50 5.94
C ARG A 40 55.69 -29.81 6.55
N ASP A 41 55.19 -30.66 5.64
CA ASP A 41 54.82 -32.08 5.72
C ASP A 41 53.57 -32.53 6.51
N SER A 42 52.94 -33.58 5.96
CA SER A 42 51.69 -34.22 6.39
C SER A 42 51.96 -35.49 7.23
N PRO A 43 50.92 -36.13 7.79
CA PRO A 43 50.37 -37.30 7.08
C PRO A 43 48.83 -37.41 7.10
N PHE A 44 48.30 -38.29 6.24
CA PHE A 44 46.88 -38.69 6.18
C PHE A 44 46.52 -39.72 7.27
N SER A 45 45.23 -39.85 7.64
CA SER A 45 44.56 -41.17 7.64
C SER A 45 43.02 -41.17 7.80
N VAL A 46 42.41 -42.26 7.32
CA VAL A 46 41.06 -42.88 7.57
C VAL A 46 39.74 -42.10 7.40
N ASN A 47 38.94 -42.60 6.43
CA ASN A 47 37.46 -42.75 6.28
C ASN A 47 36.44 -41.85 7.03
N GLY A 48 35.38 -41.47 6.30
CA GLY A 48 34.09 -41.02 6.86
C GLY A 48 33.08 -40.58 5.79
N SER A 49 32.27 -41.50 5.25
CA SER A 49 31.32 -41.18 4.18
C SER A 49 29.96 -40.73 4.70
N THR A 50 29.53 -39.50 4.37
CA THR A 50 28.21 -39.19 3.79
C THR A 50 28.16 -37.73 3.32
N GLY A 51 27.58 -37.45 2.15
CA GLY A 51 27.85 -36.21 1.41
C GLY A 51 26.73 -35.17 1.35
N ALA A 52 26.84 -34.14 2.18
CA ALA A 52 26.30 -32.78 2.00
C ALA A 52 26.99 -31.87 3.06
N PRO A 53 27.36 -30.59 2.79
CA PRO A 53 26.47 -29.63 2.12
C PRO A 53 27.18 -28.57 1.22
N SER A 54 26.37 -27.57 0.83
CA SER A 54 26.71 -26.17 0.51
C SER A 54 28.12 -25.66 0.86
N SER A 55 28.70 -24.86 -0.05
CA SER A 55 29.39 -23.63 0.38
C SER A 55 29.14 -22.47 -0.59
N ARG A 56 28.99 -21.27 -0.01
CA ARG A 56 29.33 -20.00 -0.67
C ARG A 56 30.77 -19.67 -0.26
N GLN A 57 31.58 -19.12 -1.16
CA GLN A 57 32.33 -17.84 -1.02
C GLN A 57 33.68 -17.80 -1.76
N SER A 58 34.16 -16.57 -1.92
CA SER A 58 35.49 -16.16 -2.42
C SER A 58 35.76 -16.37 -3.91
N LYS A 59 36.32 -15.32 -4.54
CA LYS A 59 36.93 -15.40 -5.86
C LYS A 59 38.39 -15.77 -5.67
N ARG A 60 38.84 -16.89 -6.24
CA ARG A 60 40.28 -17.18 -6.44
C ARG A 60 40.55 -17.21 -7.95
N VAL A 61 41.65 -16.59 -8.38
CA VAL A 61 42.03 -16.53 -9.80
C VAL A 61 42.57 -17.90 -10.22
N ASN A 62 41.76 -18.66 -10.94
CA ASN A 62 42.13 -19.98 -11.47
C ASN A 62 42.42 -19.88 -12.97
N PHE A 63 43.68 -20.01 -13.36
CA PHE A 63 44.05 -20.39 -14.73
C PHE A 63 43.75 -21.89 -14.91
N SER A 64 42.71 -22.22 -15.67
CA SER A 64 42.32 -23.62 -15.95
C SER A 64 42.93 -24.12 -17.27
N PRO A 65 43.57 -25.31 -17.33
CA PRO A 65 44.58 -25.59 -18.37
C PRO A 65 44.11 -26.54 -19.49
N TRP A 66 43.23 -26.10 -20.40
CA TRP A 66 42.82 -26.94 -21.54
C TRP A 66 42.73 -26.19 -22.89
N THR A 67 43.80 -26.32 -23.69
CA THR A 67 43.80 -25.93 -25.11
C THR A 67 43.08 -26.97 -25.97
N ARG A 68 42.00 -26.57 -26.66
CA ARG A 68 41.37 -27.45 -27.66
C ARG A 68 42.26 -27.56 -28.91
N TYR A 69 42.88 -28.72 -29.07
CA TYR A 69 43.60 -29.11 -30.30
C TYR A 69 42.68 -29.06 -31.53
N ILE A 70 43.23 -28.61 -32.65
CA ILE A 70 42.61 -28.72 -33.97
C ILE A 70 42.81 -30.16 -34.47
N LYS A 71 41.74 -30.82 -34.92
CA LYS A 71 41.85 -32.10 -35.64
C LYS A 71 42.24 -31.84 -37.10
N PRO A 72 43.31 -32.46 -37.64
CA PRO A 72 43.53 -32.52 -39.09
C PRO A 72 42.48 -33.43 -39.76
N PRO A 73 42.26 -33.29 -41.08
CA PRO A 73 41.26 -34.07 -41.81
C PRO A 73 41.69 -35.53 -42.03
N SER A 74 40.72 -36.45 -42.04
CA SER A 74 40.93 -37.86 -42.36
C SER A 74 40.45 -38.16 -43.78
N PHE A 75 41.36 -38.58 -44.67
CA PHE A 75 40.99 -39.23 -45.92
C PHE A 75 40.83 -40.74 -45.70
N THR A 76 39.81 -41.33 -46.31
CA THR A 76 39.57 -42.78 -46.27
C THR A 76 40.22 -43.45 -47.47
N ASN A 77 41.17 -44.37 -47.26
CA ASN A 77 41.02 -45.77 -47.68
C ASN A 77 42.26 -46.67 -47.46
N SER A 78 41.96 -47.90 -47.04
CA SER A 78 42.59 -49.18 -47.41
C SER A 78 44.07 -49.51 -47.10
N ALA A 79 44.19 -50.65 -46.39
CA ALA A 79 45.18 -51.73 -46.56
C ALA A 79 46.60 -51.67 -45.95
N ALA A 80 46.94 -52.84 -45.36
CA ALA A 80 48.26 -53.49 -45.28
C ALA A 80 49.38 -52.93 -44.37
N LYS A 81 49.52 -53.60 -43.21
CA LYS A 81 50.76 -54.24 -42.69
C LYS A 81 52.11 -53.53 -42.90
N SER A 82 52.78 -53.16 -41.80
CA SER A 82 53.96 -53.92 -41.27
C SER A 82 54.56 -53.24 -40.02
N LYS A 83 55.60 -53.85 -39.42
CA LYS A 83 56.24 -53.45 -38.15
C LYS A 83 57.47 -52.56 -38.38
N SER A 84 57.79 -51.70 -37.42
CA SER A 84 59.17 -51.53 -36.89
C SER A 84 59.18 -50.65 -35.63
N ASP A 85 60.11 -50.94 -34.73
CA ASP A 85 60.28 -50.22 -33.46
C ASP A 85 61.07 -48.91 -33.60
N LEU A 86 60.65 -47.86 -32.89
CA LEU A 86 61.51 -46.73 -32.52
C LEU A 86 61.30 -46.36 -31.06
N LYS A 87 62.40 -46.04 -30.37
CA LYS A 87 62.48 -45.86 -28.92
C LYS A 87 61.53 -44.77 -28.39
N SER A 88 60.94 -45.02 -27.22
CA SER A 88 60.46 -43.97 -26.33
C SER A 88 61.63 -43.14 -25.79
N LEU A 89 61.41 -41.84 -25.62
CA LEU A 89 62.29 -40.95 -24.86
C LEU A 89 61.76 -40.84 -23.42
N PRO A 90 62.63 -40.69 -22.40
CA PRO A 90 62.21 -40.56 -21.01
C PRO A 90 61.49 -39.22 -20.75
N PRO A 91 60.62 -39.14 -19.72
CA PRO A 91 59.93 -37.91 -19.36
C PRO A 91 60.89 -36.82 -18.86
N SER A 92 60.45 -35.56 -18.94
CA SER A 92 61.28 -34.34 -18.91
C SER A 92 62.07 -34.03 -17.62
N ASN A 93 62.08 -34.92 -16.62
CA ASN A 93 62.63 -34.64 -15.29
C ASN A 93 64.14 -34.92 -15.15
N GLU A 94 64.74 -35.64 -16.10
CA GLU A 94 66.19 -35.98 -16.08
C GLU A 94 67.06 -35.03 -16.93
N CYS A 95 66.44 -34.12 -17.68
CA CYS A 95 67.13 -33.13 -18.52
C CYS A 95 67.74 -31.99 -17.70
N LYS A 96 68.98 -32.17 -17.24
CA LYS A 96 69.79 -31.09 -16.64
C LYS A 96 70.00 -29.94 -17.67
N PRO A 97 69.81 -28.66 -17.30
CA PRO A 97 69.88 -27.56 -18.25
C PRO A 97 71.31 -27.28 -18.73
N THR A 98 71.56 -27.49 -20.03
CA THR A 98 72.86 -27.28 -20.67
C THR A 98 73.11 -25.82 -21.07
N LYS A 99 73.83 -25.11 -20.20
CA LYS A 99 74.65 -23.91 -20.47
C LYS A 99 73.94 -22.61 -20.92
N SER A 100 74.36 -21.51 -20.32
CA SER A 100 73.98 -20.14 -20.69
C SER A 100 74.34 -19.82 -22.15
N ILE A 101 73.49 -19.03 -22.80
CA ILE A 101 73.69 -18.51 -24.18
C ILE A 101 74.10 -17.02 -24.16
N LEU A 102 74.22 -16.39 -22.98
CA LEU A 102 74.90 -15.10 -22.86
C LEU A 102 76.41 -15.31 -23.05
N LYS A 103 76.90 -15.06 -24.27
CA LYS A 103 78.33 -14.94 -24.56
C LYS A 103 78.87 -13.66 -23.93
N PRO A 104 79.84 -13.72 -22.99
CA PRO A 104 80.68 -12.57 -22.71
C PRO A 104 81.72 -12.44 -23.84
N THR A 105 81.99 -11.22 -24.30
CA THR A 105 83.15 -10.91 -25.14
C THR A 105 84.07 -9.99 -24.35
N THR A 106 85.29 -10.44 -24.12
CA THR A 106 86.27 -9.76 -23.26
C THR A 106 86.96 -8.62 -23.99
N SER A 107 86.86 -7.43 -23.40
CA SER A 107 87.91 -6.39 -23.31
C SER A 107 89.03 -6.32 -24.36
N HIS A 108 89.11 -5.19 -25.04
CA HIS A 108 90.39 -4.49 -25.23
C HIS A 108 90.29 -3.12 -24.52
N SER A 109 91.38 -2.65 -23.92
CA SER A 109 91.41 -1.47 -23.05
C SER A 109 92.21 -0.32 -23.68
N ALA A 110 91.67 0.90 -23.62
CA ALA A 110 92.44 2.14 -23.78
C ALA A 110 91.76 3.35 -23.11
N THR A 111 92.52 4.06 -22.28
CA THR A 111 92.43 5.51 -21.94
C THR A 111 91.07 6.16 -21.57
N ASN A 112 90.89 6.32 -20.25
CA ASN A 112 90.68 7.62 -19.56
C ASN A 112 89.56 8.59 -20.00
N SER A 113 88.44 8.57 -19.26
CA SER A 113 87.77 9.80 -18.78
C SER A 113 86.98 9.51 -17.49
N PRO A 114 86.86 10.47 -16.54
CA PRO A 114 86.22 10.23 -15.24
C PRO A 114 84.69 10.43 -15.24
N SER A 115 84.07 10.13 -14.09
CA SER A 115 82.66 10.37 -13.72
C SER A 115 81.60 9.80 -14.67
N ALA A 116 81.23 8.53 -14.45
CA ALA A 116 79.85 8.10 -14.66
C ALA A 116 79.04 8.44 -13.40
N GLU A 117 78.07 9.36 -13.51
CA GLU A 117 77.06 9.56 -12.47
C GLU A 117 76.16 8.31 -12.34
N PRO A 118 75.50 8.09 -11.20
CA PRO A 118 74.49 7.02 -11.08
C PRO A 118 73.40 7.27 -12.12
N GLN A 119 73.11 6.28 -12.98
CA GLN A 119 72.10 6.45 -14.04
C GLN A 119 70.74 6.81 -13.44
N ALA A 120 70.33 8.06 -13.63
CA ALA A 120 69.00 8.52 -13.27
C ALA A 120 67.94 7.66 -14.00
N PRO A 121 66.80 7.35 -13.36
CA PRO A 121 65.72 6.62 -14.03
C PRO A 121 65.28 7.39 -15.27
N VAL A 122 65.33 6.72 -16.44
CA VAL A 122 65.11 7.36 -17.75
C VAL A 122 63.75 8.06 -17.75
N SER A 123 63.77 9.39 -17.85
CA SER A 123 62.54 10.18 -17.83
C SER A 123 61.70 9.92 -19.07
N PHE A 124 60.38 10.01 -18.92
CA PHE A 124 59.45 9.77 -20.02
C PHE A 124 59.71 10.69 -21.22
N ALA A 125 60.16 11.94 -20.99
CA ALA A 125 60.58 12.86 -22.04
C ALA A 125 61.76 12.33 -22.88
N MET A 126 62.77 11.72 -22.27
CA MET A 126 63.91 11.13 -23.00
C MET A 126 63.49 9.90 -23.81
N LEU A 127 62.59 9.08 -23.26
CA LEU A 127 61.99 7.96 -24.00
C LEU A 127 61.17 8.45 -25.20
N LEU A 128 60.34 9.47 -25.00
CA LEU A 128 59.50 10.07 -26.05
C LEU A 128 60.34 10.69 -27.17
N GLU A 129 61.40 11.44 -26.85
CA GLU A 129 62.28 12.04 -27.86
C GLU A 129 63.05 10.98 -28.66
N SER A 130 63.51 9.89 -28.01
CA SER A 130 64.11 8.74 -28.69
C SER A 130 63.12 8.05 -29.64
N ILE A 131 61.87 7.86 -29.21
CA ILE A 131 60.78 7.34 -30.05
C ILE A 131 60.52 8.27 -31.25
N LEU A 132 60.49 9.59 -31.04
CA LEU A 132 60.28 10.57 -32.12
C LEU A 132 61.43 10.55 -33.13
N GLN A 133 62.68 10.40 -32.69
CA GLN A 133 63.84 10.28 -33.58
C GLN A 133 63.77 8.99 -34.41
N GLN A 134 63.39 7.86 -33.80
CA GLN A 134 63.18 6.59 -34.51
C GLN A 134 61.98 6.66 -35.49
N LEU A 135 60.91 7.39 -35.14
CA LEU A 135 59.77 7.65 -36.02
C LEU A 135 60.12 8.59 -37.19
N ALA A 136 61.03 9.54 -37.00
CA ALA A 136 61.54 10.39 -38.07
C ALA A 136 62.37 9.60 -39.10
N GLY A 137 63.14 8.60 -38.64
CA GLY A 137 64.07 7.83 -39.45
C GLY A 137 63.48 7.02 -40.61
N GLU A 138 64.31 6.74 -41.62
CA GLU A 138 63.89 6.05 -42.84
C GLU A 138 63.70 4.52 -42.65
N ALA A 139 64.38 3.92 -41.68
CA ALA A 139 64.33 2.46 -41.47
C ALA A 139 62.92 1.99 -41.06
N VAL A 140 62.36 1.03 -41.82
CA VAL A 140 60.99 0.52 -41.61
C VAL A 140 60.87 -0.28 -40.31
N SER A 141 61.91 -1.02 -39.95
CA SER A 141 62.03 -1.76 -38.68
C SER A 141 62.09 -0.81 -37.49
N SER A 142 63.01 0.17 -37.50
CA SER A 142 63.13 1.13 -36.39
C SER A 142 61.83 1.89 -36.13
N ARG A 143 61.09 2.28 -37.17
CA ARG A 143 59.75 2.88 -37.03
C ARG A 143 58.72 1.91 -36.44
N LEU A 144 58.73 0.64 -36.87
CA LEU A 144 57.85 -0.39 -36.31
C LEU A 144 58.08 -0.57 -34.80
N ASP A 145 59.35 -0.66 -34.40
CA ASP A 145 59.76 -0.83 -33.02
C ASP A 145 59.42 0.41 -32.18
N ALA A 146 59.57 1.62 -32.74
CA ALA A 146 59.16 2.86 -32.09
C ALA A 146 57.64 2.95 -31.87
N TYR A 147 56.82 2.59 -32.86
CA TYR A 147 55.36 2.49 -32.66
C TYR A 147 54.99 1.44 -31.61
N MET A 148 55.70 0.30 -31.56
CA MET A 148 55.47 -0.75 -30.56
C MET A 148 55.86 -0.31 -29.15
N GLN A 149 57.01 0.36 -28.98
CA GLN A 149 57.45 0.94 -27.72
C GLN A 149 56.47 2.02 -27.25
N PHE A 150 56.06 2.93 -28.13
CA PHE A 150 55.15 4.02 -27.76
C PHE A 150 53.75 3.50 -27.37
N PHE A 151 53.17 2.60 -28.18
CA PHE A 151 51.88 1.97 -27.84
C PHE A 151 51.98 1.11 -26.57
N GLY A 152 53.14 0.47 -26.32
CA GLY A 152 53.42 -0.23 -25.07
C GLY A 152 53.44 0.71 -23.86
N ALA A 153 54.15 1.83 -23.96
CA ALA A 153 54.24 2.85 -22.92
C ALA A 153 52.88 3.48 -22.61
N LEU A 154 52.11 3.91 -23.62
CA LEU A 154 50.76 4.46 -23.42
C LEU A 154 49.80 3.47 -22.72
N ARG A 155 50.02 2.17 -22.90
CA ARG A 155 49.20 1.11 -22.27
C ARG A 155 49.70 0.71 -20.87
N ALA A 156 50.89 1.14 -20.46
CA ALA A 156 51.50 0.77 -19.17
C ALA A 156 51.17 1.73 -18.03
N TYR A 157 50.64 2.93 -18.33
CA TYR A 157 50.35 3.98 -17.35
C TYR A 157 48.86 4.37 -17.39
N ASP A 158 48.11 4.06 -16.34
CA ASP A 158 46.68 4.42 -16.24
C ASP A 158 46.45 5.94 -16.07
N ASN A 159 47.40 6.64 -15.44
CA ASN A 159 47.53 8.10 -15.48
C ASN A 159 48.90 8.42 -16.11
N LEU A 160 48.95 9.23 -17.15
CA LEU A 160 50.13 9.33 -18.00
C LEU A 160 51.21 10.26 -17.41
N PRO A 161 52.44 9.78 -17.16
CA PRO A 161 53.53 10.63 -16.69
C PRO A 161 54.13 11.43 -17.86
N GLY A 162 53.36 12.37 -18.40
CA GLY A 162 53.83 13.30 -19.45
C GLY A 162 52.81 13.62 -20.54
N ASP A 163 51.52 13.75 -20.22
CA ASP A 163 50.49 14.17 -21.19
C ASP A 163 50.86 15.49 -21.90
N GLN A 164 51.46 16.45 -21.20
CA GLN A 164 51.86 17.74 -21.78
C GLN A 164 52.98 17.58 -22.83
N GLU A 165 53.94 16.70 -22.58
CA GLU A 165 55.06 16.40 -23.49
C GLU A 165 54.56 15.76 -24.80
N ILE A 166 53.60 14.82 -24.73
CA ILE A 166 53.00 14.25 -25.95
C ILE A 166 52.05 15.24 -26.63
N ILE A 167 51.30 16.07 -25.89
CA ILE A 167 50.50 17.16 -26.45
C ILE A 167 51.40 18.17 -27.21
N ALA A 168 52.55 18.54 -26.65
CA ALA A 168 53.52 19.44 -27.28
C ALA A 168 54.17 18.84 -28.54
N ARG A 169 54.33 17.50 -28.59
CA ARG A 169 54.86 16.77 -29.75
C ARG A 169 53.78 16.23 -30.70
N LEU A 170 52.49 16.45 -30.41
CA LEU A 170 51.37 15.79 -31.06
C LEU A 170 51.32 16.05 -32.57
N GLY A 171 51.69 17.25 -33.03
CA GLY A 171 51.80 17.58 -34.45
C GLY A 171 52.73 16.62 -35.21
N LEU A 172 53.93 16.36 -34.68
CA LEU A 172 54.89 15.43 -35.29
C LEU A 172 54.39 13.98 -35.23
N ILE A 173 53.83 13.55 -34.09
CA ILE A 173 53.25 12.22 -33.92
C ILE A 173 52.15 11.97 -34.97
N THR A 174 51.26 12.94 -35.18
CA THR A 174 50.19 12.84 -36.18
C THR A 174 50.71 12.85 -37.62
N GLN A 175 51.78 13.59 -37.92
CA GLN A 175 52.44 13.57 -39.24
C GLN A 175 53.10 12.21 -39.53
N PHE A 176 53.79 11.60 -38.56
CA PHE A 176 54.38 10.27 -38.72
C PHE A 176 53.30 9.20 -38.95
N ILE A 177 52.22 9.22 -38.17
CA ILE A 177 51.09 8.30 -38.36
C ILE A 177 50.47 8.50 -39.76
N HIS A 178 50.23 9.74 -40.20
CA HIS A 178 49.72 10.01 -41.54
C HIS A 178 50.66 9.47 -42.64
N ARG A 179 51.97 9.74 -42.55
CA ARG A 179 52.98 9.25 -43.50
C ARG A 179 52.99 7.72 -43.59
N ASP A 180 52.90 7.03 -42.46
CA ASP A 180 53.05 5.57 -42.41
C ASP A 180 51.76 4.80 -42.68
N VAL A 181 50.60 5.39 -42.40
CA VAL A 181 49.26 4.80 -42.68
C VAL A 181 48.78 5.07 -44.11
N SER A 182 49.29 6.10 -44.79
CA SER A 182 49.03 6.36 -46.23
C SER A 182 49.94 5.60 -47.20
N ARG A 183 50.73 4.61 -46.73
CA ARG A 183 51.61 3.81 -47.60
C ARG A 183 50.80 2.81 -48.44
N ASP A 184 51.21 2.64 -49.70
CA ASP A 184 50.76 1.49 -50.51
C ASP A 184 51.21 0.17 -49.86
N LEU A 185 50.26 -0.77 -49.76
CA LEU A 185 50.48 -2.11 -49.22
C LEU A 185 50.68 -3.16 -50.32
N THR A 186 50.34 -2.86 -51.58
CA THR A 186 50.46 -3.83 -52.69
C THR A 186 51.90 -4.17 -53.04
N THR A 187 52.82 -3.24 -52.79
CA THR A 187 54.27 -3.37 -53.05
C THR A 187 55.11 -3.70 -51.80
N GLY A 188 54.55 -3.58 -50.60
CA GLY A 188 55.33 -3.48 -49.35
C GLY A 188 55.48 -4.76 -48.48
N GLY A 189 54.74 -5.82 -48.78
CA GLY A 189 54.85 -7.10 -48.06
C GLY A 189 54.51 -7.04 -46.55
N PRO A 190 54.94 -8.05 -45.76
CA PRO A 190 54.54 -8.19 -44.36
C PRO A 190 55.03 -7.07 -43.43
N LEU A 191 56.24 -6.54 -43.66
CA LEU A 191 56.85 -5.53 -42.80
C LEU A 191 56.08 -4.20 -42.87
N HIS A 192 55.73 -3.74 -44.08
CA HIS A 192 54.90 -2.55 -44.24
C HIS A 192 53.46 -2.75 -43.76
N THR A 193 52.90 -3.95 -43.94
CA THR A 193 51.60 -4.32 -43.36
C THR A 193 51.62 -4.18 -41.82
N ASN A 194 52.68 -4.67 -41.17
CA ASN A 194 52.85 -4.54 -39.73
C ASN A 194 53.08 -3.08 -39.29
N LEU A 195 53.83 -2.28 -40.05
CA LEU A 195 54.03 -0.85 -39.75
C LEU A 195 52.69 -0.10 -39.68
N VAL A 196 51.84 -0.25 -40.71
CA VAL A 196 50.48 0.34 -40.74
C VAL A 196 49.67 -0.12 -39.53
N ILE A 197 49.74 -1.41 -39.18
CA ILE A 197 49.02 -1.97 -38.02
C ILE A 197 49.46 -1.33 -36.69
N GLN A 198 50.76 -1.13 -36.45
CA GLN A 198 51.23 -0.51 -35.19
C GLN A 198 50.92 1.00 -35.15
N ALA A 199 51.07 1.71 -36.27
CA ALA A 199 50.68 3.12 -36.38
C ALA A 199 49.17 3.32 -36.14
N LEU A 200 48.32 2.42 -36.66
CA LEU A 200 46.87 2.43 -36.37
C LEU A 200 46.54 2.10 -34.92
N LYS A 201 47.28 1.22 -34.24
CA LYS A 201 47.10 0.99 -32.79
C LYS A 201 47.46 2.22 -31.97
N LEU A 202 48.55 2.91 -32.33
CA LEU A 202 48.91 4.18 -31.70
C LEU A 202 47.81 5.23 -31.93
N ALA A 203 47.30 5.37 -33.16
CA ALA A 203 46.17 6.26 -33.45
C ALA A 203 44.92 5.92 -32.61
N VAL A 204 44.57 4.63 -32.47
CA VAL A 204 43.48 4.17 -31.60
C VAL A 204 43.71 4.55 -30.13
N ALA A 205 44.94 4.42 -29.62
CA ALA A 205 45.27 4.84 -28.25
C ALA A 205 45.10 6.36 -28.07
N LEU A 206 45.76 7.18 -28.91
CA LEU A 206 45.70 8.65 -28.85
C LEU A 206 44.25 9.19 -28.97
N VAL A 207 43.38 8.48 -29.68
CA VAL A 207 41.95 8.82 -29.84
C VAL A 207 41.10 8.35 -28.65
N TRP A 208 41.53 7.33 -27.90
CA TRP A 208 40.86 6.81 -26.71
C TRP A 208 41.14 7.65 -25.45
N HIS A 209 42.39 8.11 -25.25
CA HIS A 209 42.73 9.02 -24.14
C HIS A 209 42.07 10.39 -24.35
N SER A 210 41.15 10.79 -23.47
CA SER A 210 40.27 11.94 -23.67
C SER A 210 40.99 13.28 -23.82
N GLU A 211 42.06 13.51 -23.06
CA GLU A 211 42.79 14.79 -23.09
C GLU A 211 43.60 14.95 -24.39
N ILE A 212 44.33 13.90 -24.78
CA ILE A 212 45.05 13.84 -26.06
C ILE A 212 44.06 13.96 -27.24
N SER A 213 42.95 13.20 -27.20
CA SER A 213 41.92 13.17 -28.25
C SER A 213 41.23 14.53 -28.46
N ALA A 214 41.07 15.33 -27.39
CA ALA A 214 40.63 16.71 -27.48
C ALA A 214 41.65 17.60 -28.21
N ARG A 215 42.95 17.45 -27.92
CA ARG A 215 44.06 18.25 -28.47
C ARG A 215 44.50 17.86 -29.89
N LEU A 216 44.15 16.67 -30.39
CA LEU A 216 44.44 16.24 -31.77
C LEU A 216 43.95 17.30 -32.81
N PRO A 217 44.71 17.63 -33.87
CA PRO A 217 44.25 18.55 -34.92
C PRO A 217 42.98 18.05 -35.63
N ASP A 218 42.02 18.94 -35.88
CA ASP A 218 40.75 18.57 -36.54
C ASP A 218 40.95 18.04 -37.98
N ASP A 219 41.98 18.50 -38.69
CA ASP A 219 42.33 18.00 -40.02
C ASP A 219 42.87 16.57 -39.95
N PHE A 220 43.63 16.23 -38.90
CA PHE A 220 44.09 14.86 -38.66
C PHE A 220 42.94 13.94 -38.19
N LYS A 221 42.05 14.42 -37.33
CA LYS A 221 40.80 13.70 -36.99
C LYS A 221 39.97 13.42 -38.25
N THR A 222 39.90 14.38 -39.16
CA THR A 222 39.21 14.29 -40.45
C THR A 222 39.88 13.28 -41.38
N PHE A 223 41.20 13.38 -41.57
CA PHE A 223 42.01 12.42 -42.32
C PHE A 223 41.81 10.99 -41.80
N LEU A 224 41.90 10.76 -40.49
CA LEU A 224 41.72 9.42 -39.91
C LEU A 224 40.35 8.83 -40.27
N VAL A 225 39.27 9.62 -40.28
CA VAL A 225 37.94 9.13 -40.65
C VAL A 225 37.83 8.88 -42.15
N ASP A 226 38.15 9.86 -43.00
CA ASP A 226 37.98 9.74 -44.45
C ASP A 226 38.93 8.69 -45.05
N HIS A 227 40.18 8.60 -44.58
CA HIS A 227 41.14 7.56 -44.98
C HIS A 227 40.71 6.16 -44.50
N SER A 228 40.21 6.02 -43.27
CA SER A 228 39.63 4.75 -42.80
C SER A 228 38.45 4.31 -43.68
N VAL A 229 37.56 5.22 -44.06
CA VAL A 229 36.42 4.91 -44.94
C VAL A 229 36.92 4.48 -46.33
N ASN A 230 37.86 5.21 -46.92
CA ASN A 230 38.42 4.88 -48.24
C ASN A 230 39.12 3.51 -48.22
N CYS A 231 39.93 3.22 -47.20
CA CYS A 231 40.62 1.93 -47.04
C CYS A 231 39.67 0.75 -46.74
N LEU A 232 38.43 1.00 -46.27
CA LEU A 232 37.40 -0.03 -46.16
C LEU A 232 36.59 -0.23 -47.45
N GLN A 233 36.76 0.66 -48.45
CA GLN A 233 36.21 0.49 -49.79
C GLN A 233 37.13 -0.30 -50.73
N ASP A 234 38.46 -0.27 -50.55
CA ASP A 234 39.41 -1.04 -51.37
C ASP A 234 39.33 -2.56 -51.09
N VAL A 235 39.19 -3.33 -52.17
CA VAL A 235 39.11 -4.80 -52.18
C VAL A 235 40.48 -5.44 -51.91
N LYS A 236 41.59 -4.75 -52.18
CA LYS A 236 42.95 -5.28 -52.02
C LYS A 236 43.45 -5.27 -50.57
N MET A 237 42.75 -4.60 -49.66
CA MET A 237 43.26 -4.33 -48.31
C MET A 237 43.28 -5.58 -47.41
N PRO A 238 44.43 -5.92 -46.77
CA PRO A 238 44.51 -7.09 -45.90
C PRO A 238 43.52 -7.04 -44.74
N LYS A 239 42.84 -8.16 -44.48
CA LYS A 239 41.86 -8.31 -43.38
C LYS A 239 42.39 -7.90 -41.99
N SER A 240 43.68 -8.09 -41.76
CA SER A 240 44.39 -7.62 -40.55
C SER A 240 44.37 -6.09 -40.43
N VAL A 241 44.61 -5.36 -41.52
CA VAL A 241 44.60 -3.90 -41.59
C VAL A 241 43.16 -3.35 -41.53
N VAL A 242 42.24 -3.96 -42.29
CA VAL A 242 40.79 -3.68 -42.23
C VAL A 242 40.25 -3.73 -40.79
N THR A 243 40.68 -4.72 -40.00
CA THR A 243 40.28 -4.85 -38.60
C THR A 243 40.74 -3.69 -37.71
N HIS A 244 41.88 -3.06 -38.03
CA HIS A 244 42.41 -1.90 -37.29
C HIS A 244 41.73 -0.58 -37.72
N TYR A 245 41.44 -0.38 -39.02
CA TYR A 245 40.62 0.76 -39.46
C TYR A 245 39.19 0.73 -38.87
N LEU A 246 38.58 -0.45 -38.79
CA LEU A 246 37.31 -0.62 -38.07
C LEU A 246 37.43 -0.29 -36.56
N SER A 247 38.62 -0.46 -35.97
CA SER A 247 38.89 -0.07 -34.58
C SER A 247 39.06 1.45 -34.42
N VAL A 248 39.62 2.16 -35.41
CA VAL A 248 39.64 3.64 -35.42
C VAL A 248 38.19 4.17 -35.42
N LEU A 249 37.34 3.65 -36.30
CA LEU A 249 35.96 4.10 -36.46
C LEU A 249 35.04 3.77 -35.26
N SER A 250 35.35 2.73 -34.47
CA SER A 250 34.58 2.38 -33.26
C SER A 250 35.06 3.14 -32.02
N THR A 251 36.38 3.31 -31.89
CA THR A 251 37.02 4.04 -30.79
C THR A 251 36.72 5.54 -30.86
N GLN A 252 36.80 6.17 -32.04
CA GLN A 252 36.64 7.62 -32.18
C GLN A 252 35.34 8.13 -31.57
N ASN A 253 35.40 9.30 -30.93
CA ASN A 253 34.23 10.02 -30.43
C ASN A 253 34.33 11.50 -30.80
N PHE A 254 34.67 11.78 -32.06
CA PHE A 254 34.89 13.15 -32.52
C PHE A 254 33.58 13.94 -32.60
N ASN A 255 33.73 15.28 -32.54
CA ASN A 255 32.61 16.23 -32.59
C ASN A 255 31.94 16.28 -33.98
N ALA A 256 30.78 16.95 -34.07
CA ALA A 256 30.00 17.06 -35.30
C ALA A 256 30.66 17.86 -36.44
N LYS A 257 31.70 18.68 -36.16
CA LYS A 257 32.49 19.38 -37.19
C LYS A 257 33.33 18.37 -37.99
N VAL A 258 33.92 17.38 -37.30
CA VAL A 258 34.59 16.25 -37.96
C VAL A 258 33.57 15.25 -38.49
N MET A 259 32.67 14.77 -37.63
CA MET A 259 31.68 13.72 -37.93
C MET A 259 30.40 14.30 -38.53
N THR A 260 30.52 14.85 -39.73
CA THR A 260 29.40 15.37 -40.51
C THR A 260 28.43 14.26 -40.94
N ASN A 261 27.16 14.61 -41.16
CA ASN A 261 26.13 13.67 -41.62
C ASN A 261 26.56 12.91 -42.89
N THR A 262 27.25 13.56 -43.83
CA THR A 262 27.78 12.94 -45.06
C THR A 262 28.79 11.83 -44.75
N ARG A 263 29.73 12.05 -43.81
CA ARG A 263 30.68 11.01 -43.37
C ARG A 263 29.98 9.86 -42.66
N ILE A 264 28.99 10.17 -41.82
CA ILE A 264 28.19 9.14 -41.14
C ILE A 264 27.44 8.26 -42.14
N ILE A 265 26.83 8.83 -43.19
CA ILE A 265 26.20 8.05 -44.27
C ILE A 265 27.23 7.20 -44.99
N ARG A 266 28.38 7.75 -45.39
CA ARG A 266 29.47 6.97 -46.03
C ARG A 266 29.91 5.79 -45.16
N ILE A 267 30.09 5.99 -43.84
CA ILE A 267 30.44 4.91 -42.90
C ILE A 267 29.37 3.82 -42.89
N LEU A 268 28.08 4.17 -42.82
CA LEU A 268 26.99 3.18 -42.82
C LEU A 268 26.95 2.37 -44.13
N THR A 269 27.12 3.02 -45.29
CA THR A 269 27.16 2.35 -46.60
C THR A 269 28.36 1.40 -46.71
N VAL A 270 29.56 1.85 -46.35
CA VAL A 270 30.76 1.00 -46.44
C VAL A 270 30.71 -0.18 -45.46
N LEU A 271 30.13 0.00 -44.27
CA LEU A 271 29.86 -1.09 -43.33
C LEU A 271 28.76 -2.06 -43.79
N HIS A 272 27.89 -1.64 -44.72
CA HIS A 272 26.95 -2.51 -45.40
C HIS A 272 27.68 -3.40 -46.41
N GLU A 273 28.39 -2.78 -47.36
CA GLU A 273 29.13 -3.44 -48.46
C GLU A 273 30.26 -4.37 -47.98
N LEU A 274 30.88 -4.07 -46.84
CA LEU A 274 32.02 -4.84 -46.31
C LEU A 274 31.66 -6.31 -46.00
N THR A 275 30.40 -6.60 -45.63
CA THR A 275 29.93 -7.97 -45.31
C THR A 275 30.17 -8.94 -46.46
N ASN A 276 29.97 -8.47 -47.69
CA ASN A 276 30.03 -9.29 -48.90
C ASN A 276 31.48 -9.64 -49.29
N ARG A 277 32.47 -9.04 -48.60
CA ARG A 277 33.90 -9.11 -48.95
C ARG A 277 34.79 -9.62 -47.82
N VAL A 278 34.52 -9.22 -46.57
CA VAL A 278 35.38 -9.54 -45.41
C VAL A 278 34.56 -10.10 -44.24
N THR A 279 34.61 -11.41 -44.06
CA THR A 279 33.87 -12.14 -43.02
C THR A 279 34.70 -12.36 -41.75
N GLY A 280 34.02 -12.50 -40.60
CA GLY A 280 34.62 -13.00 -39.34
C GLY A 280 34.21 -12.24 -38.07
N SER A 281 34.29 -12.93 -36.93
CA SER A 281 33.81 -12.46 -35.62
C SER A 281 34.35 -11.08 -35.20
N ALA A 282 35.63 -10.79 -35.45
CA ALA A 282 36.23 -9.48 -35.13
C ALA A 282 35.58 -8.34 -35.94
N ILE A 283 35.30 -8.56 -37.23
CA ILE A 283 34.66 -7.59 -38.13
C ILE A 283 33.23 -7.28 -37.64
N VAL A 284 32.45 -8.32 -37.32
CA VAL A 284 31.08 -8.18 -36.80
C VAL A 284 31.07 -7.45 -35.44
N SER A 285 32.00 -7.80 -34.54
CA SER A 285 32.14 -7.15 -33.23
C SER A 285 32.52 -5.66 -33.34
N GLN A 286 33.42 -5.30 -34.25
CA GLN A 286 33.75 -3.90 -34.49
C GLN A 286 32.59 -3.16 -35.16
N ARG A 287 31.96 -3.72 -36.20
CA ARG A 287 30.81 -3.10 -36.89
C ARG A 287 29.66 -2.76 -35.95
N LEU A 288 29.29 -3.66 -35.04
CA LEU A 288 28.28 -3.39 -34.00
C LEU A 288 28.70 -2.24 -33.07
N SER A 289 30.00 -2.09 -32.80
CA SER A 289 30.55 -0.99 -32.00
C SER A 289 30.48 0.34 -32.75
N ILE A 290 30.74 0.35 -34.07
CA ILE A 290 30.59 1.54 -34.91
C ILE A 290 29.11 1.94 -35.03
N TYR A 291 28.18 1.00 -35.15
CA TYR A 291 26.74 1.32 -35.15
C TYR A 291 26.29 1.98 -33.84
N LEU A 292 26.77 1.50 -32.68
CA LEU A 292 26.52 2.19 -31.40
C LEU A 292 27.16 3.59 -31.37
N ARG A 293 28.38 3.73 -31.90
CA ARG A 293 29.04 5.05 -31.98
C ARG A 293 28.24 6.03 -32.84
N VAL A 294 27.76 5.58 -34.00
CA VAL A 294 26.96 6.39 -34.93
C VAL A 294 25.59 6.75 -34.35
N LEU A 295 24.92 5.84 -33.63
CA LEU A 295 23.69 6.14 -32.88
C LEU A 295 23.92 7.32 -31.92
N ASN A 296 25.02 7.30 -31.16
CA ASN A 296 25.36 8.32 -30.17
C ASN A 296 25.84 9.63 -30.80
N GLN A 297 26.41 9.60 -32.01
CA GLN A 297 26.87 10.80 -32.74
C GLN A 297 25.77 11.47 -33.57
N SER A 298 24.88 10.70 -34.22
CA SER A 298 23.75 11.24 -35.00
C SER A 298 22.59 10.25 -35.09
N LYS A 299 21.79 10.18 -34.00
CA LYS A 299 20.53 9.40 -33.91
C LYS A 299 19.64 9.55 -35.14
N MET A 300 19.48 10.77 -35.68
CA MET A 300 18.62 11.03 -36.83
C MET A 300 19.09 10.28 -38.08
N ILE A 301 20.38 10.41 -38.42
CA ILE A 301 20.97 9.77 -39.61
C ILE A 301 21.07 8.26 -39.43
N PHE A 302 21.33 7.78 -38.22
CA PHE A 302 21.31 6.34 -37.92
C PHE A 302 19.93 5.73 -38.19
N VAL A 303 18.85 6.40 -37.75
CA VAL A 303 17.46 5.95 -37.94
C VAL A 303 17.01 6.05 -39.41
N SER A 304 17.36 7.13 -40.12
CA SER A 304 16.95 7.29 -41.53
C SER A 304 17.58 6.24 -42.46
N ASN A 305 18.73 5.68 -42.06
CA ASN A 305 19.49 4.68 -42.82
C ASN A 305 19.36 3.26 -42.24
N ALA A 306 18.24 2.95 -41.56
CA ALA A 306 18.00 1.67 -40.89
C ALA A 306 18.24 0.43 -41.78
N SER A 307 17.89 0.51 -43.07
CA SER A 307 18.09 -0.56 -44.06
C SER A 307 19.55 -1.02 -44.21
N LEU A 308 20.52 -0.14 -43.97
CA LEU A 308 21.95 -0.47 -44.09
C LEU A 308 22.49 -1.34 -42.94
N TRP A 309 21.80 -1.36 -41.79
CA TRP A 309 22.31 -2.00 -40.57
C TRP A 309 21.33 -2.95 -39.84
N MET A 310 20.03 -2.89 -40.11
CA MET A 310 19.03 -3.70 -39.39
C MET A 310 19.26 -5.21 -39.53
N ASP A 311 19.56 -5.69 -40.75
CA ASP A 311 19.92 -7.08 -41.02
C ASP A 311 21.15 -7.52 -40.19
N HIS A 312 22.17 -6.65 -40.15
CA HIS A 312 23.40 -6.90 -39.40
C HIS A 312 23.18 -6.95 -37.87
N LEU A 313 22.22 -6.18 -37.35
CA LEU A 313 21.80 -6.28 -35.95
C LEU A 313 21.14 -7.64 -35.69
N ILE A 314 20.18 -8.05 -36.51
CA ILE A 314 19.42 -9.31 -36.37
C ILE A 314 20.35 -10.53 -36.48
N SER A 315 21.27 -10.51 -37.45
CA SER A 315 22.32 -11.51 -37.60
C SER A 315 23.32 -11.52 -36.43
N GLY A 316 23.60 -10.37 -35.81
CA GLY A 316 24.38 -10.25 -34.58
C GLY A 316 23.67 -10.86 -33.35
N LEU A 317 22.37 -10.62 -33.19
CA LEU A 317 21.54 -11.18 -32.12
C LEU A 317 21.55 -12.72 -32.13
N LEU A 318 21.56 -13.32 -33.32
CA LEU A 318 21.52 -14.77 -33.53
C LEU A 318 22.91 -15.41 -33.71
N HIS A 319 23.99 -14.66 -33.49
CA HIS A 319 25.35 -15.10 -33.75
C HIS A 319 25.81 -16.23 -32.78
N HIS A 320 26.71 -17.12 -33.22
CA HIS A 320 27.14 -18.26 -32.41
C HIS A 320 28.09 -17.84 -31.24
N VAL A 321 28.96 -16.85 -31.46
CA VAL A 321 29.81 -16.26 -30.41
C VAL A 321 28.97 -15.44 -29.43
N LYS A 322 29.08 -15.76 -28.14
CA LYS A 322 28.36 -15.13 -27.02
C LYS A 322 28.54 -13.60 -26.97
N ASP A 323 29.77 -13.12 -27.04
CA ASP A 323 30.07 -11.68 -26.86
C ASP A 323 29.51 -10.82 -28.00
N ILE A 324 29.38 -11.40 -29.21
CA ILE A 324 28.74 -10.74 -30.35
C ILE A 324 27.22 -10.65 -30.13
N ARG A 325 26.57 -11.69 -29.59
CA ARG A 325 25.16 -11.60 -29.18
C ARG A 325 24.97 -10.54 -28.11
N ILE A 326 25.78 -10.55 -27.04
CA ILE A 326 25.69 -9.58 -25.94
C ILE A 326 25.87 -8.15 -26.46
N LYS A 327 26.84 -7.93 -27.36
CA LYS A 327 27.03 -6.62 -28.01
C LYS A 327 25.83 -6.25 -28.88
N ALA A 328 25.30 -7.16 -29.71
CA ALA A 328 24.10 -6.89 -30.53
C ALA A 328 22.86 -6.60 -29.68
N ILE A 329 22.65 -7.34 -28.59
CA ILE A 329 21.56 -7.11 -27.62
C ILE A 329 21.71 -5.71 -26.99
N SER A 330 22.93 -5.32 -26.62
CA SER A 330 23.22 -3.98 -26.10
C SER A 330 22.95 -2.87 -27.13
N VAL A 331 23.40 -3.03 -28.39
CA VAL A 331 23.10 -2.10 -29.49
C VAL A 331 21.59 -1.99 -29.71
N GLY A 332 20.87 -3.12 -29.70
CA GLY A 332 19.42 -3.16 -29.91
C GLY A 332 18.63 -2.45 -28.81
N PHE A 333 18.93 -2.72 -27.54
CA PHE A 333 18.32 -2.02 -26.41
C PHE A 333 18.66 -0.52 -26.42
N GLN A 334 19.93 -0.14 -26.58
CA GLN A 334 20.34 1.27 -26.62
C GLN A 334 19.69 2.00 -27.80
N THR A 335 19.58 1.36 -28.98
CA THR A 335 18.85 1.91 -30.13
C THR A 335 17.38 2.16 -29.79
N ALA A 336 16.67 1.17 -29.24
CA ALA A 336 15.23 1.31 -28.99
C ALA A 336 14.90 2.29 -27.85
N ILE A 337 15.74 2.34 -26.81
CA ILE A 337 15.62 3.31 -25.70
C ILE A 337 15.94 4.72 -26.20
N ALA A 338 17.09 4.92 -26.85
CA ALA A 338 17.48 6.24 -27.36
C ALA A 338 16.54 6.75 -28.46
N CYS A 339 15.94 5.86 -29.27
CA CYS A 339 15.03 6.26 -30.34
C CYS A 339 13.61 6.57 -29.87
N GLY A 340 13.07 5.81 -28.91
CA GLY A 340 11.64 5.83 -28.57
C GLY A 340 10.76 5.16 -29.63
N PRO A 341 9.42 5.33 -29.59
CA PRO A 341 8.52 4.86 -30.64
C PRO A 341 8.90 5.46 -32.01
N ASN A 342 9.27 4.62 -32.99
CA ASN A 342 9.81 5.11 -34.26
C ASN A 342 9.25 4.35 -35.48
N PRO A 343 8.56 5.02 -36.42
CA PRO A 343 7.95 4.37 -37.56
C PRO A 343 8.97 3.83 -38.58
N THR A 344 10.15 4.44 -38.71
CA THR A 344 11.19 4.00 -39.65
C THR A 344 11.86 2.71 -39.19
N LEU A 345 12.22 2.62 -37.90
CA LEU A 345 12.73 1.38 -37.31
C LEU A 345 11.66 0.27 -37.37
N SER A 346 10.44 0.58 -36.94
CA SER A 346 9.29 -0.33 -36.94
C SER A 346 8.99 -0.88 -38.35
N LYS A 347 9.03 -0.03 -39.38
CA LYS A 347 8.90 -0.43 -40.79
C LYS A 347 10.06 -1.34 -41.22
N CYS A 348 11.30 -0.92 -40.99
CA CYS A 348 12.49 -1.65 -41.42
C CYS A 348 12.58 -3.06 -40.78
N VAL A 349 12.21 -3.20 -39.49
CA VAL A 349 12.11 -4.53 -38.84
C VAL A 349 11.09 -5.41 -39.58
N ARG A 350 9.87 -4.91 -39.87
CA ARG A 350 8.88 -5.69 -40.61
C ARG A 350 9.39 -6.08 -42.00
N GLU A 351 9.95 -5.16 -42.77
CA GLU A 351 10.49 -5.44 -44.11
C GLU A 351 11.59 -6.53 -44.10
N VAL A 352 12.50 -6.48 -43.12
CA VAL A 352 13.56 -7.49 -42.97
C VAL A 352 12.99 -8.86 -42.57
N PHE A 353 11.99 -8.90 -41.70
CA PHE A 353 11.36 -10.14 -41.20
C PHE A 353 10.42 -10.80 -42.22
N SER A 354 9.67 -10.00 -42.99
CA SER A 354 8.72 -10.47 -44.01
C SER A 354 9.38 -10.85 -45.35
N ARG A 355 10.71 -10.65 -45.48
CA ARG A 355 11.52 -11.10 -46.62
C ARG A 355 11.37 -12.62 -46.86
N PRO A 356 11.07 -13.08 -48.09
CA PRO A 356 11.00 -14.49 -48.41
C PRO A 356 12.39 -15.15 -48.39
N LEU A 357 12.41 -16.45 -48.11
CA LEU A 357 13.54 -17.36 -48.26
C LEU A 357 13.22 -18.41 -49.33
N ASP A 358 12.07 -19.07 -49.17
CA ASP A 358 11.49 -20.05 -50.11
C ASP A 358 10.00 -19.71 -50.34
N GLU A 359 9.33 -20.36 -51.30
CA GLU A 359 7.93 -20.10 -51.70
C GLU A 359 6.91 -20.01 -50.56
N ARG A 360 7.18 -20.65 -49.41
CA ARG A 360 6.32 -20.65 -48.21
C ARG A 360 7.04 -20.25 -46.92
N ARG A 361 8.30 -19.80 -46.97
CA ARG A 361 9.12 -19.48 -45.79
C ARG A 361 9.57 -18.02 -45.83
N LYS A 362 9.26 -17.26 -44.77
CA LYS A 362 9.79 -15.91 -44.51
C LYS A 362 10.93 -15.97 -43.49
N LEU A 363 11.81 -14.97 -43.47
CA LEU A 363 12.96 -14.94 -42.56
C LEU A 363 12.55 -15.06 -41.09
N VAL A 364 11.45 -14.43 -40.68
CA VAL A 364 10.87 -14.56 -39.32
C VAL A 364 10.76 -16.00 -38.84
N THR A 365 10.35 -16.93 -39.70
CA THR A 365 10.11 -18.33 -39.31
C THR A 365 11.42 -19.05 -39.01
N GLU A 366 12.47 -18.83 -39.81
CA GLU A 366 13.83 -19.32 -39.50
C GLU A 366 14.39 -18.66 -38.24
N VAL A 367 14.13 -17.36 -38.01
CA VAL A 367 14.53 -16.68 -36.77
C VAL A 367 13.84 -17.33 -35.55
N CYS A 368 12.52 -17.58 -35.60
CA CYS A 368 11.74 -18.24 -34.55
C CYS A 368 12.20 -19.69 -34.30
N GLU A 369 12.43 -20.46 -35.36
CA GLU A 369 13.00 -21.80 -35.29
C GLU A 369 14.39 -21.77 -34.65
N ARG A 370 15.30 -20.90 -35.11
CA ARG A 370 16.66 -20.77 -34.61
C ARG A 370 16.72 -20.31 -33.16
N MET A 371 15.89 -19.35 -32.75
CA MET A 371 15.74 -18.94 -31.35
C MET A 371 15.24 -20.11 -30.48
N THR A 372 14.34 -20.95 -31.00
CA THR A 372 13.91 -22.18 -30.32
C THR A 372 15.06 -23.19 -30.21
N ARG A 373 15.80 -23.46 -31.29
CA ARG A 373 16.98 -24.35 -31.31
C ARG A 373 18.05 -23.88 -30.31
N MET A 374 18.31 -22.57 -30.25
CA MET A 374 19.26 -21.96 -29.31
C MET A 374 18.79 -21.98 -27.85
N MET A 375 17.50 -22.18 -27.56
CA MET A 375 16.98 -22.26 -26.19
C MET A 375 17.45 -23.53 -25.46
N ALA A 376 17.70 -24.62 -26.20
CA ALA A 376 18.20 -25.88 -25.66
C ALA A 376 19.72 -25.87 -25.35
N LEU A 377 20.42 -24.77 -25.64
CA LEU A 377 21.86 -24.63 -25.41
C LEU A 377 22.11 -23.75 -24.18
N SER A 378 22.80 -24.29 -23.17
CA SER A 378 23.11 -23.62 -21.87
C SER A 378 23.61 -22.18 -22.04
N ASP A 379 24.54 -21.98 -22.96
CA ASP A 379 25.27 -20.72 -23.13
C ASP A 379 24.48 -19.68 -23.95
N CYS A 380 23.32 -20.08 -24.46
CA CYS A 380 22.49 -19.29 -25.36
C CYS A 380 21.11 -18.97 -24.77
N GLY A 381 20.46 -19.92 -24.09
CA GLY A 381 19.04 -19.84 -23.72
C GLY A 381 18.62 -18.56 -22.99
N VAL A 382 19.41 -18.08 -22.02
CA VAL A 382 19.12 -16.85 -21.26
C VAL A 382 19.08 -15.57 -22.11
N HIS A 383 19.69 -15.59 -23.29
CA HIS A 383 19.67 -14.47 -24.24
C HIS A 383 18.39 -14.47 -25.11
N ILE A 384 17.65 -15.57 -25.20
CA ILE A 384 16.50 -15.69 -26.12
C ILE A 384 15.37 -14.69 -25.77
N PRO A 385 14.96 -14.51 -24.50
CA PRO A 385 14.02 -13.44 -24.15
C PRO A 385 14.57 -12.02 -24.35
N GLN A 386 15.89 -11.84 -24.28
CA GLN A 386 16.54 -10.54 -24.51
C GLN A 386 16.51 -10.16 -25.99
N ILE A 387 16.85 -11.10 -26.87
CA ILE A 387 16.72 -10.98 -28.33
C ILE A 387 15.26 -10.71 -28.70
N TRP A 388 14.32 -11.45 -28.09
CA TRP A 388 12.88 -11.25 -28.27
C TRP A 388 12.43 -9.83 -27.89
N SER A 389 12.92 -9.33 -26.75
CA SER A 389 12.64 -7.97 -26.24
C SER A 389 13.14 -6.88 -27.19
N VAL A 390 14.34 -7.04 -27.74
CA VAL A 390 14.95 -6.05 -28.66
C VAL A 390 14.08 -5.83 -29.89
N ILE A 391 13.62 -6.90 -30.54
CA ILE A 391 12.75 -6.79 -31.73
C ILE A 391 11.41 -6.13 -31.39
N ILE A 392 10.80 -6.51 -30.27
CA ILE A 392 9.53 -5.94 -29.79
C ILE A 392 9.64 -4.45 -29.46
N LEU A 393 10.74 -4.01 -28.84
CA LEU A 393 11.01 -2.59 -28.59
C LEU A 393 11.24 -1.79 -29.88
N LEU A 394 11.91 -2.39 -30.89
CA LEU A 394 12.15 -1.75 -32.20
C LEU A 394 10.90 -1.70 -33.10
N LEU A 395 9.93 -2.59 -32.89
CA LEU A 395 8.63 -2.57 -33.59
C LEU A 395 7.70 -1.42 -33.14
N ARG A 396 7.94 -0.81 -31.98
CA ARG A 396 7.08 0.21 -31.37
C ARG A 396 6.96 1.47 -32.23
N SER A 397 5.73 1.91 -32.53
CA SER A 397 5.44 3.08 -33.36
C SER A 397 4.08 3.70 -33.01
N LYS A 398 3.97 5.04 -33.04
CA LYS A 398 2.69 5.74 -32.74
C LYS A 398 1.57 5.52 -33.76
N LYS A 399 1.82 4.79 -34.86
CA LYS A 399 0.87 4.52 -35.96
C LYS A 399 0.64 3.02 -36.21
N PHE A 400 1.11 2.14 -35.32
CA PHE A 400 1.08 0.69 -35.55
C PHE A 400 1.06 -0.05 -34.22
N ASN A 401 0.00 -0.81 -33.96
CA ASN A 401 -0.11 -1.65 -32.77
C ASN A 401 0.52 -3.02 -33.04
N VAL A 402 1.19 -3.61 -32.05
CA VAL A 402 2.02 -4.82 -32.26
C VAL A 402 1.17 -6.08 -32.50
N ASP A 403 -0.10 -6.09 -32.07
CA ASP A 403 -1.08 -7.13 -32.39
C ASP A 403 -1.50 -7.14 -33.87
N GLN A 404 -1.28 -6.04 -34.60
CA GLN A 404 -1.51 -5.93 -36.05
C GLN A 404 -0.34 -6.52 -36.89
N TRP A 405 0.71 -7.04 -36.26
CA TRP A 405 1.82 -7.67 -36.98
C TRP A 405 1.45 -9.10 -37.42
N GLU A 406 1.54 -9.39 -38.72
CA GLU A 406 1.26 -10.72 -39.28
C GLU A 406 1.99 -11.87 -38.56
N HIS A 407 3.18 -11.60 -38.02
CA HIS A 407 4.02 -12.58 -37.32
C HIS A 407 3.90 -12.53 -35.79
N PHE A 408 2.99 -11.74 -35.22
CA PHE A 408 2.86 -11.58 -33.77
C PHE A 408 2.66 -12.92 -33.04
N LYS A 409 1.79 -13.78 -33.58
CA LYS A 409 1.47 -15.09 -32.97
C LYS A 409 2.68 -16.03 -32.94
N GLU A 410 3.45 -16.15 -34.03
CA GLU A 410 4.65 -16.99 -34.03
C GLU A 410 5.77 -16.40 -33.15
N TRP A 411 5.87 -15.07 -33.07
CA TRP A 411 6.82 -14.40 -32.18
C TRP A 411 6.51 -14.66 -30.70
N VAL A 412 5.24 -14.54 -30.28
CA VAL A 412 4.82 -14.80 -28.89
C VAL A 412 5.05 -16.27 -28.49
N LEU A 413 4.88 -17.24 -29.40
CA LEU A 413 5.13 -18.65 -29.13
C LEU A 413 6.59 -18.94 -28.70
N VAL A 414 7.57 -18.17 -29.20
CA VAL A 414 8.98 -18.29 -28.77
C VAL A 414 9.15 -17.91 -27.30
N LEU A 415 8.48 -16.85 -26.84
CA LEU A 415 8.53 -16.43 -25.43
C LEU A 415 7.70 -17.35 -24.53
N GLN A 416 6.56 -17.87 -25.02
CA GLN A 416 5.77 -18.89 -24.31
C GLN A 416 6.59 -20.16 -24.04
N ARG A 417 7.45 -20.57 -24.98
CA ARG A 417 8.42 -21.65 -24.77
C ARG A 417 9.43 -21.30 -23.65
N CYS A 418 9.90 -20.06 -23.58
CA CYS A 418 10.79 -19.59 -22.50
C CYS A 418 10.11 -19.68 -21.11
N PHE A 419 8.83 -19.26 -21.00
CA PHE A 419 8.04 -19.37 -19.76
C PHE A 419 7.83 -20.80 -19.27
N ASN A 420 7.84 -21.78 -20.17
CA ASN A 420 7.65 -23.20 -19.86
C ASN A 420 8.96 -23.99 -19.78
N CYS A 421 10.12 -23.37 -20.01
CA CYS A 421 11.43 -24.00 -19.87
C CYS A 421 11.70 -24.46 -18.42
N SER A 422 12.50 -25.51 -18.21
CA SER A 422 12.90 -25.94 -16.88
C SER A 422 13.80 -24.91 -16.17
N ASP A 423 14.66 -24.21 -16.92
CA ASP A 423 15.62 -23.25 -16.37
C ASP A 423 14.94 -21.98 -15.80
N SER A 424 15.21 -21.74 -14.51
CA SER A 424 14.78 -20.55 -13.78
C SER A 424 15.33 -19.24 -14.34
N ALA A 425 16.54 -19.22 -14.92
CA ALA A 425 17.16 -18.02 -15.48
C ALA A 425 16.49 -17.62 -16.80
N ILE A 426 16.14 -18.59 -17.65
CA ILE A 426 15.35 -18.37 -18.88
C ILE A 426 13.95 -17.86 -18.52
N LYS A 427 13.29 -18.47 -17.53
CA LYS A 427 12.00 -17.99 -16.99
C LYS A 427 12.07 -16.55 -16.45
N ALA A 428 13.10 -16.22 -15.68
CA ALA A 428 13.28 -14.87 -15.15
C ALA A 428 13.48 -13.82 -16.27
N GLN A 429 14.27 -14.14 -17.29
CA GLN A 429 14.41 -13.27 -18.46
C GLN A 429 13.12 -13.20 -19.32
N ALA A 430 12.30 -14.26 -19.34
CA ALA A 430 11.00 -14.26 -20.01
C ALA A 430 10.00 -13.28 -19.35
N ILE A 431 9.96 -13.25 -18.01
CA ILE A 431 9.18 -12.27 -17.25
C ILE A 431 9.63 -10.84 -17.58
N VAL A 432 10.95 -10.57 -17.56
CA VAL A 432 11.50 -9.25 -17.92
C VAL A 432 11.16 -8.86 -19.37
N GLY A 433 11.16 -9.82 -20.30
CA GLY A 433 10.70 -9.59 -21.67
C GLY A 433 9.21 -9.26 -21.78
N TRP A 434 8.38 -9.88 -20.95
CA TRP A 434 6.93 -9.59 -20.90
C TRP A 434 6.63 -8.23 -20.27
N ASN A 435 7.36 -7.82 -19.23
CA ASN A 435 7.25 -6.47 -18.66
C ASN A 435 7.54 -5.39 -19.72
N ARG A 436 8.54 -5.63 -20.59
CA ARG A 436 8.85 -4.76 -21.73
C ARG A 436 7.79 -4.82 -22.84
N PHE A 437 7.13 -5.96 -23.04
CA PHE A 437 6.00 -6.06 -23.96
C PHE A 437 4.78 -5.27 -23.45
N VAL A 438 4.46 -5.35 -22.15
CA VAL A 438 3.45 -4.50 -21.50
C VAL A 438 3.73 -3.01 -21.75
N TYR A 439 4.97 -2.56 -21.57
CA TYR A 439 5.41 -1.18 -21.89
C TYR A 439 5.30 -0.84 -23.38
N VAL A 440 5.58 -1.78 -24.29
CA VAL A 440 5.45 -1.57 -25.75
C VAL A 440 3.99 -1.47 -26.18
N VAL A 441 3.09 -2.21 -25.54
CA VAL A 441 1.63 -2.09 -25.74
C VAL A 441 1.09 -0.83 -25.09
N SER A 442 1.57 -0.48 -23.89
CA SER A 442 1.12 0.65 -23.06
C SER A 442 -0.41 0.79 -23.06
N PRO A 443 -1.15 -0.07 -22.32
CA PRO A 443 -2.61 -0.15 -22.39
C PRO A 443 -3.33 1.21 -22.43
N SER A 444 -4.33 1.27 -23.31
CA SER A 444 -5.10 2.48 -23.58
C SER A 444 -6.45 2.13 -24.22
N ASP A 445 -7.25 3.16 -24.45
CA ASP A 445 -8.56 3.13 -25.12
C ASP A 445 -8.52 2.47 -26.52
N THR A 446 -7.35 2.46 -27.17
CA THR A 446 -7.14 1.83 -28.50
C THR A 446 -6.62 0.39 -28.44
N THR A 447 -6.39 -0.17 -27.25
CA THR A 447 -5.85 -1.53 -27.07
C THR A 447 -6.97 -2.56 -27.20
N SER A 448 -6.77 -3.59 -28.02
CA SER A 448 -7.81 -4.59 -28.29
C SER A 448 -8.18 -5.42 -27.03
N PRO A 449 -9.47 -5.71 -26.76
CA PRO A 449 -9.88 -6.47 -25.57
C PRO A 449 -9.34 -7.91 -25.50
N SER A 450 -8.87 -8.46 -26.63
CA SER A 450 -8.15 -9.73 -26.71
C SER A 450 -6.68 -9.61 -26.28
N LEU A 451 -6.02 -8.48 -26.61
CA LEU A 451 -4.67 -8.16 -26.16
C LEU A 451 -4.65 -7.83 -24.66
N LEU A 452 -5.62 -7.07 -24.14
CA LEU A 452 -5.75 -6.80 -22.70
C LEU A 452 -5.82 -8.12 -21.90
N ARG A 453 -6.70 -9.04 -22.32
CA ARG A 453 -6.84 -10.42 -21.83
C ARG A 453 -5.65 -11.34 -22.06
N MET A 454 -4.67 -10.91 -22.84
CA MET A 454 -3.43 -11.67 -23.06
C MET A 454 -2.32 -11.19 -22.12
N LEU A 455 -2.27 -9.91 -21.75
CA LEU A 455 -1.22 -9.36 -20.86
C LEU A 455 -1.26 -9.96 -19.45
N SER A 456 -2.47 -10.17 -18.90
CA SER A 456 -2.72 -10.76 -17.58
C SER A 456 -2.27 -12.23 -17.49
N LYS A 457 -2.63 -13.05 -18.49
CA LYS A 457 -2.54 -14.53 -18.42
C LYS A 457 -1.16 -15.10 -18.06
N PRO A 458 -0.03 -14.69 -18.67
CA PRO A 458 1.28 -15.24 -18.30
C PRO A 458 1.68 -14.95 -16.86
N ILE A 459 1.21 -13.81 -16.30
CA ILE A 459 1.48 -13.38 -14.93
C ILE A 459 0.64 -14.19 -13.95
N VAL A 460 -0.69 -14.19 -14.13
CA VAL A 460 -1.64 -14.95 -13.30
C VAL A 460 -1.27 -16.44 -13.27
N SER A 461 -0.86 -17.01 -14.40
CA SER A 461 -0.44 -18.42 -14.46
C SER A 461 0.80 -18.76 -13.61
N GLN A 462 1.64 -17.79 -13.20
CA GLN A 462 2.74 -18.05 -12.25
C GLN A 462 2.25 -18.17 -10.81
N PHE A 463 1.10 -17.57 -10.48
CA PHE A 463 0.45 -17.71 -9.18
C PHE A 463 -0.29 -19.06 -9.11
N ASP A 464 -1.04 -19.44 -10.16
CA ASP A 464 -1.76 -20.73 -10.22
C ASP A 464 -0.84 -21.94 -10.01
N ARG A 465 0.37 -21.89 -10.57
CA ARG A 465 1.39 -22.94 -10.49
C ARG A 465 2.01 -23.11 -9.10
N LYS A 466 1.54 -22.39 -8.08
CA LYS A 466 2.14 -22.30 -6.74
C LYS A 466 1.16 -22.53 -5.56
N LYS A 467 -0.02 -23.12 -5.79
CA LYS A 467 -1.07 -23.36 -4.77
C LYS A 467 -0.70 -24.26 -3.55
N GLN A 468 0.58 -24.58 -3.34
CA GLN A 468 1.11 -25.23 -2.14
C GLN A 468 2.17 -24.31 -1.48
N ASP A 469 1.73 -23.53 -0.48
CA ASP A 469 2.45 -22.82 0.61
C ASP A 469 3.72 -22.00 0.30
N LYS A 470 4.16 -21.93 -0.96
CA LYS A 470 5.38 -21.23 -1.36
C LYS A 470 5.02 -19.81 -1.73
N GLN A 471 5.43 -18.87 -0.87
CA GLN A 471 5.39 -17.41 -1.08
C GLN A 471 5.49 -17.02 -2.57
N PRO A 472 4.61 -16.12 -3.04
CA PRO A 472 4.55 -15.71 -4.44
C PRO A 472 5.93 -15.27 -4.95
N SER A 473 6.23 -15.58 -6.21
CA SER A 473 7.52 -15.19 -6.78
C SER A 473 7.62 -13.66 -6.84
N GLN A 474 8.63 -13.06 -6.20
CA GLN A 474 8.84 -11.61 -6.26
C GLN A 474 8.92 -11.10 -7.71
N LEU A 475 9.47 -11.89 -8.64
CA LEU A 475 9.48 -11.57 -10.07
C LEU A 475 8.07 -11.56 -10.70
N ALA A 476 7.16 -12.43 -10.26
CA ALA A 476 5.77 -12.43 -10.71
C ALA A 476 4.97 -11.26 -10.10
N LEU A 477 5.22 -10.93 -8.82
CA LEU A 477 4.69 -9.72 -8.20
C LEU A 477 5.16 -8.45 -8.91
N CYS A 478 6.47 -8.26 -9.12
CA CYS A 478 7.02 -7.15 -9.92
C CYS A 478 6.46 -7.11 -11.36
N SER A 479 6.08 -8.25 -11.94
CA SER A 479 5.44 -8.31 -13.25
C SER A 479 3.98 -7.84 -13.20
N TYR A 480 3.23 -8.25 -12.16
CA TYR A 480 1.87 -7.76 -11.90
C TYR A 480 1.86 -6.25 -11.61
N TYR A 481 2.76 -5.76 -10.76
CA TYR A 481 2.91 -4.34 -10.47
C TYR A 481 3.30 -3.54 -11.74
N ASN A 482 4.19 -4.08 -12.60
CA ASN A 482 4.48 -3.50 -13.91
C ASN A 482 3.24 -3.46 -14.83
N LEU A 483 2.36 -4.47 -14.81
CA LEU A 483 1.10 -4.44 -15.56
C LEU A 483 0.18 -3.31 -15.08
N LEU A 484 -0.03 -3.20 -13.77
CA LEU A 484 -0.86 -2.15 -13.17
C LEU A 484 -0.27 -0.75 -13.44
N TYR A 485 1.03 -0.56 -13.27
CA TYR A 485 1.72 0.72 -13.49
C TYR A 485 1.53 1.31 -14.89
N TYR A 486 1.45 0.45 -15.92
CA TYR A 486 1.23 0.87 -17.31
C TYR A 486 -0.26 0.92 -17.71
N ALA A 487 -1.14 0.16 -17.05
CA ALA A 487 -2.58 0.21 -17.29
C ALA A 487 -3.25 1.43 -16.59
N PHE A 488 -2.91 1.66 -15.32
CA PHE A 488 -3.48 2.74 -14.49
C PHE A 488 -2.67 4.04 -14.61
N ARG A 489 -2.15 4.34 -15.81
CA ARG A 489 -1.42 5.59 -16.07
C ARG A 489 -2.29 6.81 -15.68
N PRO A 490 -1.74 7.90 -15.11
CA PRO A 490 -2.53 9.07 -14.69
C PRO A 490 -3.32 9.79 -15.80
N SER A 491 -3.05 9.47 -17.07
CA SER A 491 -3.75 9.97 -18.26
C SER A 491 -4.71 8.95 -18.90
N ALA A 492 -5.16 7.93 -18.15
CA ALA A 492 -6.21 7.01 -18.58
C ALA A 492 -7.59 7.70 -18.59
N SER A 493 -8.46 7.33 -19.54
CA SER A 493 -9.87 7.73 -19.47
C SER A 493 -10.62 6.88 -18.44
N PHE A 494 -11.77 7.36 -17.97
CA PHE A 494 -12.63 6.58 -17.08
C PHE A 494 -13.13 5.29 -17.75
N GLN A 495 -13.34 5.29 -19.07
CA GLN A 495 -13.72 4.09 -19.83
C GLN A 495 -12.56 3.08 -19.91
N HIS A 496 -11.31 3.54 -19.99
CA HIS A 496 -10.16 2.65 -19.91
C HIS A 496 -10.03 2.04 -18.52
N LEU A 497 -10.16 2.87 -17.47
CA LEU A 497 -10.12 2.44 -16.07
C LEU A 497 -11.19 1.38 -15.76
N ASP A 498 -12.43 1.57 -16.25
CA ASP A 498 -13.52 0.58 -16.13
C ASP A 498 -13.09 -0.80 -16.67
N VAL A 499 -12.43 -0.85 -17.84
CA VAL A 499 -11.98 -2.10 -18.47
C VAL A 499 -10.77 -2.72 -17.78
N VAL A 500 -9.76 -1.93 -17.37
CA VAL A 500 -8.55 -2.49 -16.74
C VAL A 500 -8.72 -2.80 -15.26
N TRP A 501 -9.68 -2.18 -14.57
CA TRP A 501 -10.11 -2.59 -13.23
C TRP A 501 -10.74 -3.98 -13.27
N GLU A 502 -11.69 -4.21 -14.17
CA GLU A 502 -12.36 -5.51 -14.30
C GLU A 502 -11.36 -6.64 -14.64
N GLU A 503 -10.52 -6.43 -15.66
CA GLU A 503 -9.60 -7.46 -16.17
C GLU A 503 -8.36 -7.68 -15.27
N TYR A 504 -7.82 -6.64 -14.60
CA TYR A 504 -6.56 -6.76 -13.82
C TYR A 504 -6.72 -6.69 -12.30
N VAL A 505 -7.90 -6.30 -11.79
CA VAL A 505 -8.18 -6.22 -10.34
C VAL A 505 -9.35 -7.12 -9.96
N ALA A 506 -10.55 -6.92 -10.52
CA ALA A 506 -11.76 -7.60 -10.04
C ALA A 506 -11.85 -9.09 -10.42
N SER A 507 -11.57 -9.46 -11.68
CA SER A 507 -11.55 -10.85 -12.11
C SER A 507 -10.45 -11.67 -11.40
N PRO A 508 -9.22 -11.14 -11.17
CA PRO A 508 -8.24 -11.78 -10.29
C PRO A 508 -8.62 -11.83 -8.80
N ALA A 509 -9.30 -10.80 -8.27
CA ALA A 509 -9.73 -10.73 -6.87
C ALA A 509 -10.71 -11.86 -6.52
N SER A 510 -11.77 -12.00 -7.31
CA SER A 510 -12.82 -13.01 -7.15
C SER A 510 -12.33 -14.47 -7.31
N SER A 511 -11.17 -14.69 -7.95
CA SER A 511 -10.71 -16.03 -8.34
C SER A 511 -9.45 -16.53 -7.61
N ILE A 512 -8.30 -15.88 -7.82
CA ILE A 512 -6.99 -16.40 -7.39
C ILE A 512 -6.44 -15.68 -6.15
N PHE A 513 -6.88 -14.45 -5.91
CA PHE A 513 -6.49 -13.71 -4.71
C PHE A 513 -7.39 -14.08 -3.51
N SER A 514 -8.70 -14.24 -3.73
CA SER A 514 -9.65 -14.80 -2.75
C SER A 514 -9.29 -16.21 -2.27
N SER A 515 -8.60 -17.01 -3.08
CA SER A 515 -8.23 -18.40 -2.74
C SER A 515 -6.83 -18.58 -2.16
N VAL A 516 -6.04 -17.51 -1.98
CA VAL A 516 -4.68 -17.57 -1.41
C VAL A 516 -4.41 -16.35 -0.52
N PRO A 517 -4.40 -16.48 0.83
CA PRO A 517 -4.23 -15.34 1.75
C PRO A 517 -2.96 -14.52 1.50
N SER A 518 -1.83 -15.16 1.15
CA SER A 518 -0.58 -14.47 0.81
C SER A 518 -0.58 -13.72 -0.54
N LEU A 519 -1.62 -13.89 -1.36
CA LEU A 519 -1.91 -13.04 -2.52
C LEU A 519 -2.95 -11.96 -2.17
N SER A 520 -3.98 -12.30 -1.39
CA SER A 520 -4.96 -11.34 -0.84
C SER A 520 -4.25 -10.17 -0.13
N ASP A 521 -3.30 -10.47 0.76
CA ASP A 521 -2.44 -9.48 1.43
C ASP A 521 -1.64 -8.60 0.45
N ARG A 522 -1.04 -9.20 -0.58
CA ARG A 522 -0.24 -8.48 -1.59
C ARG A 522 -1.09 -7.60 -2.50
N VAL A 523 -2.36 -7.91 -2.64
CA VAL A 523 -3.34 -7.15 -3.44
C VAL A 523 -3.95 -6.03 -2.60
N ALA A 524 -4.20 -6.27 -1.32
CA ALA A 524 -4.49 -5.20 -0.37
C ALA A 524 -3.34 -4.17 -0.28
N HIS A 525 -2.07 -4.61 -0.31
CA HIS A 525 -0.93 -3.68 -0.37
C HIS A 525 -0.82 -2.91 -1.70
N VAL A 526 -1.37 -3.45 -2.80
CA VAL A 526 -1.54 -2.72 -4.06
C VAL A 526 -2.66 -1.68 -3.93
N LEU A 527 -3.82 -2.08 -3.41
CA LEU A 527 -5.00 -1.22 -3.27
C LEU A 527 -4.75 -0.04 -2.33
N SER A 528 -4.08 -0.24 -1.20
CA SER A 528 -3.67 0.85 -0.29
C SER A 528 -2.80 1.91 -0.96
N ASN A 529 -1.98 1.53 -1.94
CA ASN A 529 -1.11 2.45 -2.68
C ASN A 529 -1.76 3.07 -3.93
N MET A 530 -2.78 2.42 -4.50
CA MET A 530 -3.48 2.86 -5.71
C MET A 530 -4.76 3.65 -5.42
N LEU A 531 -5.48 3.36 -4.34
CA LEU A 531 -6.73 4.07 -3.99
C LEU A 531 -6.43 5.48 -3.45
N TRP A 532 -5.37 5.63 -2.66
CA TRP A 532 -4.95 6.91 -2.11
C TRP A 532 -3.43 7.01 -1.96
N SER A 533 -2.89 8.21 -2.00
CA SER A 533 -1.54 8.50 -1.53
C SER A 533 -1.43 9.95 -1.08
N PRO A 534 -0.78 10.26 0.06
CA PRO A 534 -0.65 11.63 0.56
C PRO A 534 0.35 12.49 -0.25
N GLN A 535 1.09 11.88 -1.19
CA GLN A 535 2.10 12.56 -2.02
C GLN A 535 1.85 12.27 -3.50
N ALA A 536 2.00 13.29 -4.36
CA ALA A 536 1.85 13.15 -5.80
C ALA A 536 3.02 12.34 -6.39
N LYS A 537 2.76 11.09 -6.77
CA LYS A 537 3.78 10.18 -7.34
C LYS A 537 4.16 10.59 -8.75
N VAL A 538 5.46 10.67 -9.04
CA VAL A 538 5.98 11.00 -10.38
C VAL A 538 5.95 9.76 -11.28
N TRP A 539 4.99 9.70 -12.21
CA TRP A 539 4.90 8.62 -13.20
C TRP A 539 5.91 8.84 -14.34
N LEU A 540 6.75 7.83 -14.59
CA LEU A 540 7.77 7.80 -15.64
C LEU A 540 7.43 6.75 -16.71
N GLU A 541 7.29 7.16 -17.97
CA GLU A 541 6.98 6.24 -19.09
C GLU A 541 8.02 5.12 -19.20
N ASN A 542 9.31 5.43 -19.05
CA ASN A 542 10.41 4.52 -19.39
C ASN A 542 10.85 3.57 -18.27
N LYS A 543 10.17 3.58 -17.10
CA LYS A 543 10.52 2.89 -15.84
C LYS A 543 11.07 1.47 -16.03
N VAL A 544 10.43 0.62 -16.85
CA VAL A 544 10.85 -0.78 -17.10
C VAL A 544 12.26 -0.94 -17.74
N ASN A 545 12.83 0.15 -18.26
CA ASN A 545 14.18 0.17 -18.83
C ASN A 545 15.23 0.64 -17.80
N GLU A 546 14.80 1.28 -16.72
CA GLU A 546 15.62 1.76 -15.60
C GLU A 546 15.71 0.69 -14.51
N SER A 547 14.57 0.10 -14.12
CA SER A 547 14.50 -0.95 -13.10
C SER A 547 13.59 -2.13 -13.52
N ASN A 548 14.09 -3.35 -13.30
CA ASN A 548 13.26 -4.58 -13.34
C ASN A 548 12.58 -4.88 -11.99
N LYS A 549 12.80 -4.01 -11.00
CA LYS A 549 12.04 -3.95 -9.74
C LYS A 549 11.10 -2.76 -9.83
N LEU A 550 9.86 -2.98 -9.43
CA LEU A 550 8.83 -1.97 -9.28
C LEU A 550 8.01 -2.48 -8.10
N ASP A 551 7.87 -1.66 -7.08
CA ASP A 551 7.23 -2.03 -5.81
C ASP A 551 5.90 -1.26 -5.65
N PRO A 552 4.90 -1.74 -4.88
CA PRO A 552 3.54 -1.18 -4.86
C PRO A 552 3.44 0.31 -4.56
N GLU A 553 4.39 0.83 -3.78
CA GLU A 553 4.55 2.24 -3.44
C GLU A 553 4.75 3.13 -4.68
N GLU A 554 5.34 2.59 -5.75
CA GLU A 554 5.56 3.29 -7.02
C GLU A 554 4.31 3.29 -7.95
N LEU A 555 3.24 2.55 -7.61
CA LEU A 555 2.04 2.48 -8.44
C LEU A 555 1.28 3.81 -8.45
N PRO A 556 0.82 4.28 -9.62
CA PRO A 556 0.02 5.51 -9.73
C PRO A 556 -1.29 5.38 -8.96
N SER A 557 -1.70 6.46 -8.30
CA SER A 557 -3.00 6.52 -7.63
C SER A 557 -4.13 6.86 -8.63
N ILE A 558 -5.29 6.25 -8.44
CA ILE A 558 -6.47 6.38 -9.29
C ILE A 558 -7.20 7.70 -8.99
N ASP A 559 -7.87 8.31 -9.97
CA ASP A 559 -8.70 9.50 -9.75
C ASP A 559 -9.84 9.18 -8.76
N SER A 560 -9.84 9.87 -7.61
CA SER A 560 -10.87 9.74 -6.57
C SER A 560 -12.31 9.91 -7.08
N ARG A 561 -12.52 10.70 -8.15
CA ARG A 561 -13.83 10.89 -8.79
C ARG A 561 -14.25 9.65 -9.57
N TRP A 562 -13.31 8.94 -10.21
CA TRP A 562 -13.57 7.64 -10.81
C TRP A 562 -14.00 6.64 -9.72
N ILE A 563 -13.22 6.55 -8.63
CA ILE A 563 -13.51 5.67 -7.48
C ILE A 563 -14.92 5.91 -6.96
N ARG A 564 -15.32 7.16 -6.70
CA ARG A 564 -16.69 7.50 -6.27
C ARG A 564 -17.74 7.11 -7.32
N SER A 565 -17.50 7.37 -8.60
CA SER A 565 -18.42 7.04 -9.71
C SER A 565 -18.51 5.54 -10.07
N ARG A 566 -17.67 4.70 -9.45
CA ARG A 566 -17.58 3.24 -9.66
C ARG A 566 -17.56 2.45 -8.36
N ILE A 567 -17.97 3.08 -7.26
CA ILE A 567 -17.80 2.57 -5.91
C ILE A 567 -18.32 1.13 -5.73
N THR A 568 -19.42 0.75 -6.37
CA THR A 568 -19.94 -0.64 -6.34
C THR A 568 -18.93 -1.66 -6.87
N SER A 569 -18.24 -1.37 -7.99
CA SER A 569 -17.19 -2.25 -8.55
C SER A 569 -15.95 -2.29 -7.65
N VAL A 570 -15.64 -1.20 -6.94
CA VAL A 570 -14.54 -1.16 -5.98
C VAL A 570 -14.87 -1.94 -4.71
N LEU A 571 -16.10 -1.82 -4.20
CA LEU A 571 -16.57 -2.53 -3.00
C LEU A 571 -16.69 -4.04 -3.22
N ASN A 572 -17.08 -4.49 -4.42
CA ASN A 572 -17.08 -5.93 -4.76
C ASN A 572 -15.67 -6.54 -4.64
N VAL A 573 -14.61 -5.81 -5.04
CA VAL A 573 -13.23 -6.24 -4.85
C VAL A 573 -12.87 -6.40 -3.38
N PHE A 574 -13.28 -5.45 -2.54
CA PHE A 574 -13.11 -5.55 -1.08
C PHE A 574 -13.86 -6.77 -0.50
N GLU A 575 -15.12 -6.98 -0.91
CA GLU A 575 -15.95 -8.10 -0.47
C GLU A 575 -15.35 -9.47 -0.79
N ASP A 576 -14.60 -9.62 -1.89
CA ASP A 576 -13.91 -10.87 -2.25
C ASP A 576 -12.56 -11.07 -1.56
N ILE A 577 -11.79 -10.00 -1.30
CA ILE A 577 -10.51 -10.14 -0.60
C ILE A 577 -10.68 -10.21 0.93
N PHE A 578 -11.70 -9.60 1.53
CA PHE A 578 -11.96 -9.66 2.98
C PHE A 578 -12.04 -11.11 3.49
N LYS A 579 -12.75 -11.98 2.74
CA LYS A 579 -12.95 -13.42 2.99
C LYS A 579 -11.66 -14.23 3.16
N SER A 580 -10.51 -13.71 2.71
CA SER A 580 -9.19 -14.36 2.76
C SER A 580 -8.08 -13.45 3.28
N SER A 581 -8.44 -12.28 3.78
CA SER A 581 -7.49 -11.22 4.12
C SER A 581 -6.68 -11.56 5.38
N VAL A 582 -5.41 -11.17 5.36
CA VAL A 582 -4.51 -11.34 6.51
C VAL A 582 -4.64 -10.10 7.40
N TRP A 583 -5.14 -10.29 8.61
CA TRP A 583 -5.21 -9.26 9.64
C TRP A 583 -4.01 -9.37 10.59
N ASN A 584 -3.55 -8.22 11.07
CA ASN A 584 -2.57 -8.10 12.13
C ASN A 584 -3.29 -7.84 13.47
N PRO A 585 -2.77 -8.30 14.63
CA PRO A 585 -3.33 -7.94 15.94
C PRO A 585 -3.43 -6.43 16.16
N ASP A 586 -2.51 -5.64 15.59
CA ASP A 586 -2.71 -4.20 15.40
C ASP A 586 -3.45 -4.00 14.06
N ILE A 587 -4.78 -3.94 14.13
CA ILE A 587 -5.68 -3.97 12.96
C ILE A 587 -5.26 -2.95 11.90
N GLU A 588 -4.90 -1.72 12.28
CA GLU A 588 -4.54 -0.64 11.36
C GLU A 588 -3.32 -0.97 10.47
N ARG A 589 -2.37 -1.77 10.98
CA ARG A 589 -1.17 -2.21 10.24
C ARG A 589 -1.46 -3.30 9.22
N SER A 590 -2.68 -3.84 9.18
CA SER A 590 -3.08 -4.81 8.16
C SER A 590 -3.12 -4.14 6.79
N ASN A 591 -2.57 -4.78 5.75
CA ASN A 591 -2.63 -4.23 4.39
C ASN A 591 -4.07 -3.99 3.92
N ILE A 592 -5.01 -4.83 4.37
CA ILE A 592 -6.46 -4.69 4.10
C ILE A 592 -7.08 -3.48 4.82
N ALA A 593 -6.70 -3.23 6.07
CA ALA A 593 -7.11 -2.05 6.82
C ALA A 593 -6.56 -0.76 6.18
N THR A 594 -5.29 -0.78 5.77
CA THR A 594 -4.66 0.34 5.07
C THR A 594 -5.32 0.60 3.70
N ALA A 595 -5.77 -0.46 3.01
CA ALA A 595 -6.54 -0.34 1.77
C ALA A 595 -7.92 0.29 1.99
N TRP A 596 -8.62 -0.09 3.07
CA TRP A 596 -9.91 0.49 3.45
C TRP A 596 -9.79 1.98 3.85
N ILE A 597 -8.76 2.32 4.63
CA ILE A 597 -8.37 3.72 4.92
C ILE A 597 -8.03 4.49 3.63
N GLY A 598 -7.44 3.82 2.64
CA GLY A 598 -7.21 4.38 1.31
C GLY A 598 -8.51 4.69 0.56
N LEU A 599 -9.45 3.75 0.54
CA LEU A 599 -10.77 3.94 -0.07
C LEU A 599 -11.54 5.10 0.59
N SER A 600 -11.59 5.12 1.92
CA SER A 600 -12.34 6.12 2.68
C SER A 600 -11.76 7.53 2.48
N LYS A 601 -10.43 7.68 2.46
CA LYS A 601 -9.74 8.94 2.14
C LYS A 601 -9.94 9.37 0.68
N ALA A 602 -9.98 8.43 -0.26
CA ALA A 602 -10.29 8.74 -1.66
C ALA A 602 -11.72 9.28 -1.82
N LEU A 603 -12.72 8.63 -1.22
CA LEU A 603 -14.12 9.08 -1.22
C LEU A 603 -14.28 10.45 -0.53
N SER A 604 -13.60 10.65 0.60
CA SER A 604 -13.52 11.94 1.30
C SER A 604 -12.95 13.04 0.39
N HIS A 605 -11.82 12.79 -0.27
CA HIS A 605 -11.21 13.76 -1.18
C HIS A 605 -12.09 14.07 -2.40
N ALA A 606 -12.75 13.07 -3.00
CA ALA A 606 -13.72 13.27 -4.08
C ALA A 606 -14.90 14.17 -3.67
N SER A 607 -15.26 14.14 -2.37
CA SER A 607 -16.38 14.86 -1.76
C SER A 607 -15.94 16.17 -1.08
N SER A 608 -14.64 16.49 -1.05
CA SER A 608 -14.04 17.57 -0.23
C SER A 608 -14.44 19.00 -0.63
N LYS A 609 -15.16 19.18 -1.75
CA LYS A 609 -15.68 20.47 -2.23
C LYS A 609 -17.20 20.61 -2.05
N GLU A 610 -17.84 19.64 -1.41
CA GLU A 610 -19.28 19.58 -1.21
C GLU A 610 -19.63 20.17 0.16
N ILE A 611 -20.31 21.33 0.15
CA ILE A 611 -20.83 21.96 1.37
C ILE A 611 -22.06 21.20 1.90
N THR A 612 -22.85 20.61 1.00
CA THR A 612 -23.98 19.71 1.27
C THR A 612 -23.76 18.40 0.51
N PRO A 613 -24.16 17.23 1.05
CA PRO A 613 -23.97 15.95 0.35
C PRO A 613 -24.62 15.92 -1.04
N THR A 614 -23.88 15.54 -2.09
CA THR A 614 -24.47 15.36 -3.42
C THR A 614 -25.13 13.97 -3.54
N PRO A 615 -26.06 13.76 -4.50
CA PRO A 615 -26.67 12.45 -4.73
C PRO A 615 -25.64 11.34 -4.97
N GLU A 616 -24.52 11.63 -5.63
CA GLU A 616 -23.43 10.66 -5.88
C GLU A 616 -22.65 10.31 -4.60
N SER A 617 -22.47 11.28 -3.69
CA SER A 617 -21.87 11.03 -2.38
C SER A 617 -22.81 10.22 -1.48
N MET A 618 -24.10 10.54 -1.46
CA MET A 618 -25.09 9.74 -0.74
C MET A 618 -25.27 8.34 -1.36
N GLN A 619 -25.11 8.20 -2.67
CA GLN A 619 -25.10 6.89 -3.33
C GLN A 619 -23.85 6.08 -2.97
N ALA A 620 -22.69 6.73 -2.78
CA ALA A 620 -21.50 6.05 -2.26
C ALA A 620 -21.70 5.56 -0.81
N VAL A 621 -22.30 6.39 0.06
CA VAL A 621 -22.72 5.97 1.42
C VAL A 621 -23.70 4.80 1.36
N ALA A 622 -24.69 4.84 0.46
CA ALA A 622 -25.67 3.77 0.26
C ALA A 622 -25.00 2.42 -0.13
N HIS A 623 -24.06 2.44 -1.06
CA HIS A 623 -23.33 1.24 -1.47
C HIS A 623 -22.38 0.71 -0.37
N VAL A 624 -21.73 1.59 0.40
CA VAL A 624 -20.92 1.21 1.57
C VAL A 624 -21.80 0.56 2.64
N LEU A 625 -22.95 1.16 2.97
CA LEU A 625 -23.90 0.60 3.95
C LEU A 625 -24.44 -0.77 3.50
N GLY A 626 -24.76 -0.91 2.21
CA GLY A 626 -25.18 -2.19 1.64
C GLY A 626 -24.08 -3.27 1.65
N LEU A 627 -22.80 -2.91 1.55
CA LEU A 627 -21.71 -3.85 1.80
C LEU A 627 -21.64 -4.25 3.28
N LEU A 628 -21.72 -3.28 4.20
CA LEU A 628 -21.67 -3.55 5.64
C LEU A 628 -22.81 -4.50 6.08
N GLN A 629 -24.03 -4.32 5.56
CA GLN A 629 -25.15 -5.24 5.82
C GLN A 629 -24.87 -6.66 5.28
N ARG A 630 -24.26 -6.81 4.09
CA ARG A 630 -23.87 -8.14 3.57
C ARG A 630 -22.77 -8.81 4.39
N LEU A 631 -21.76 -8.04 4.82
CA LEU A 631 -20.68 -8.53 5.67
C LEU A 631 -21.20 -8.97 7.06
N TRP A 632 -22.18 -8.22 7.61
CA TRP A 632 -22.91 -8.57 8.83
C TRP A 632 -23.68 -9.88 8.70
N ASN A 633 -24.54 -9.98 7.68
CA ASN A 633 -25.37 -11.17 7.44
C ASN A 633 -24.56 -12.44 7.13
N ALA A 634 -23.29 -12.32 6.71
CA ALA A 634 -22.37 -13.42 6.47
C ALA A 634 -21.45 -13.75 7.69
N GLY A 635 -21.53 -12.96 8.77
CA GLY A 635 -20.86 -13.21 10.05
C GLY A 635 -19.32 -13.35 9.97
N PRO A 636 -18.68 -14.03 10.94
CA PRO A 636 -17.22 -14.16 11.04
C PRO A 636 -16.50 -14.70 9.80
N SER A 637 -17.20 -15.39 8.89
CA SER A 637 -16.64 -15.86 7.62
C SER A 637 -16.28 -14.71 6.66
N SER A 638 -17.02 -13.60 6.72
CA SER A 638 -16.91 -12.50 5.74
C SER A 638 -15.62 -11.68 5.89
N LEU A 639 -15.10 -11.58 7.12
CA LEU A 639 -13.87 -10.86 7.48
C LEU A 639 -12.71 -11.79 7.85
N ASN A 640 -12.76 -13.07 7.44
CA ASN A 640 -11.75 -14.09 7.75
C ASN A 640 -11.45 -14.22 9.26
N ALA A 641 -12.48 -14.09 10.10
CA ALA A 641 -12.38 -14.23 11.57
C ALA A 641 -12.71 -15.65 12.06
N ALA A 642 -13.42 -16.44 11.25
CA ALA A 642 -13.80 -17.84 11.53
C ALA A 642 -12.61 -18.85 11.65
N ILE A 643 -11.37 -18.37 11.60
CA ILE A 643 -10.14 -19.17 11.80
C ILE A 643 -9.57 -18.97 13.23
N GLU A 644 -10.03 -17.94 13.95
CA GLU A 644 -9.54 -17.57 15.28
C GLU A 644 -10.43 -18.14 16.40
N GLU A 645 -9.85 -18.36 17.57
CA GLU A 645 -10.52 -19.00 18.72
C GLU A 645 -11.74 -18.15 19.17
N ASP A 646 -11.55 -16.85 19.35
CA ASP A 646 -12.62 -15.87 19.65
C ASP A 646 -13.24 -15.26 18.37
N SER A 647 -13.58 -16.11 17.39
CA SER A 647 -14.02 -15.70 16.03
C SER A 647 -15.13 -14.64 15.97
N THR A 648 -16.04 -14.60 16.95
CA THR A 648 -17.12 -13.62 17.04
C THR A 648 -16.62 -12.23 17.48
N ASP A 649 -15.73 -12.15 18.46
CA ASP A 649 -15.19 -10.87 18.93
C ASP A 649 -14.17 -10.30 17.95
N ALA A 650 -13.33 -11.16 17.36
CA ALA A 650 -12.46 -10.79 16.24
C ALA A 650 -13.24 -10.25 15.03
N PHE A 651 -14.46 -10.76 14.79
CA PHE A 651 -15.38 -10.22 13.78
C PHE A 651 -15.91 -8.83 14.18
N TYR A 652 -16.41 -8.65 15.41
CA TYR A 652 -16.94 -7.36 15.87
C TYR A 652 -15.89 -6.24 15.87
N ASP A 653 -14.66 -6.52 16.30
CA ASP A 653 -13.59 -5.51 16.30
C ASP A 653 -13.16 -5.10 14.88
N ARG A 654 -13.10 -6.05 13.94
CA ARG A 654 -12.88 -5.75 12.50
C ARG A 654 -14.04 -4.96 11.90
N PHE A 655 -15.29 -5.33 12.23
CA PHE A 655 -16.49 -4.65 11.74
C PHE A 655 -16.61 -3.22 12.31
N SER A 656 -16.22 -3.02 13.57
CA SER A 656 -16.11 -1.72 14.23
C SER A 656 -15.08 -0.84 13.51
N PHE A 657 -13.88 -1.36 13.26
CA PHE A 657 -12.86 -0.66 12.47
C PHE A 657 -13.36 -0.26 11.07
N LEU A 658 -14.01 -1.17 10.34
CA LEU A 658 -14.50 -0.89 8.98
C LEU A 658 -15.59 0.19 8.96
N SER A 659 -16.58 0.09 9.85
CA SER A 659 -17.69 1.06 9.93
C SER A 659 -17.23 2.43 10.40
N THR A 660 -16.51 2.52 11.53
CA THR A 660 -16.01 3.79 12.08
C THR A 660 -15.05 4.51 11.12
N THR A 661 -14.14 3.80 10.44
CA THR A 661 -13.23 4.39 9.44
C THR A 661 -13.97 5.13 8.33
N MET A 662 -15.11 4.60 7.87
CA MET A 662 -15.94 5.27 6.86
C MET A 662 -16.68 6.49 7.41
N ILE A 663 -17.22 6.40 8.63
CA ILE A 663 -17.91 7.51 9.30
C ILE A 663 -16.94 8.70 9.50
N TYR A 664 -15.78 8.46 10.13
CA TYR A 664 -14.76 9.49 10.35
C TYR A 664 -14.22 10.10 9.04
N SER A 665 -14.13 9.33 7.96
CA SER A 665 -13.55 9.83 6.70
C SER A 665 -14.52 10.68 5.88
N LEU A 666 -15.82 10.35 5.89
CA LEU A 666 -16.83 11.05 5.08
C LEU A 666 -17.51 12.21 5.83
N GLY A 667 -17.32 12.27 7.16
CA GLY A 667 -17.93 13.24 8.08
C GLY A 667 -19.33 12.83 8.51
N SER A 668 -19.66 13.11 9.77
CA SER A 668 -20.88 12.63 10.42
C SER A 668 -22.17 13.06 9.71
N ALA A 669 -22.18 14.26 9.12
CA ALA A 669 -23.33 14.84 8.43
C ALA A 669 -23.94 13.88 7.39
N ARG A 670 -23.08 13.25 6.56
CA ARG A 670 -23.48 12.27 5.52
C ARG A 670 -24.12 10.99 6.09
N PHE A 671 -23.93 10.69 7.37
CA PHE A 671 -24.55 9.56 8.06
C PHE A 671 -25.77 9.94 8.89
N THR A 672 -25.91 11.22 9.28
CA THR A 672 -27.03 11.72 10.09
C THR A 672 -28.15 12.40 9.29
N GLU A 673 -27.86 12.92 8.10
CA GLU A 673 -28.89 13.51 7.23
C GLU A 673 -29.88 12.46 6.72
N LYS A 674 -31.18 12.78 6.79
CA LYS A 674 -32.26 11.96 6.22
C LYS A 674 -32.29 12.15 4.70
N LEU A 675 -31.38 11.45 4.02
CA LEU A 675 -31.19 11.46 2.56
C LEU A 675 -31.05 10.04 1.99
N LEU A 676 -31.41 9.00 2.75
CA LEU A 676 -31.36 7.60 2.32
C LEU A 676 -32.76 7.00 2.23
N LEU A 677 -32.93 6.05 1.32
CA LEU A 677 -34.11 5.20 1.19
C LEU A 677 -33.66 3.74 1.18
N LYS A 678 -34.31 2.89 2.00
CA LYS A 678 -34.24 1.44 1.86
C LYS A 678 -35.23 1.01 0.77
N THR A 679 -34.76 0.29 -0.24
CA THR A 679 -35.60 -0.24 -1.33
C THR A 679 -36.25 -1.55 -0.93
N ALA A 680 -37.25 -2.00 -1.70
CA ALA A 680 -37.92 -3.29 -1.48
C ALA A 680 -36.98 -4.51 -1.71
N ASP A 681 -35.86 -4.31 -2.40
CA ASP A 681 -34.85 -5.35 -2.68
C ASP A 681 -33.75 -5.41 -1.59
N GLU A 682 -34.02 -4.90 -0.39
CA GLU A 682 -33.05 -4.72 0.72
C GLU A 682 -31.81 -3.85 0.40
N THR A 683 -31.76 -3.20 -0.77
CA THR A 683 -30.64 -2.30 -1.14
C THR A 683 -30.93 -0.85 -0.75
N PHE A 684 -29.88 -0.05 -0.50
CA PHE A 684 -30.01 1.37 -0.18
C PHE A 684 -29.85 2.25 -1.43
N GLN A 685 -30.60 3.36 -1.48
CA GLN A 685 -30.51 4.36 -2.53
C GLN A 685 -30.49 5.78 -1.93
N ALA A 686 -29.78 6.71 -2.57
CA ALA A 686 -29.86 8.13 -2.24
C ALA A 686 -31.24 8.70 -2.61
N ALA A 687 -31.81 9.51 -1.73
CA ALA A 687 -33.02 10.26 -2.02
C ALA A 687 -32.76 11.29 -3.15
N THR A 688 -33.56 11.24 -4.21
CA THR A 688 -33.54 12.29 -5.24
C THR A 688 -34.22 13.55 -4.72
N THR A 689 -33.82 14.72 -5.25
CA THR A 689 -34.39 16.03 -4.88
C THR A 689 -35.92 16.03 -4.95
N PRO A 690 -36.63 16.69 -4.01
CA PRO A 690 -38.05 16.45 -3.75
C PRO A 690 -38.98 16.95 -4.87
N THR A 691 -39.14 16.13 -5.91
CA THR A 691 -40.25 16.26 -6.87
C THR A 691 -41.53 15.71 -6.24
N HIS A 692 -42.58 16.53 -6.15
CA HIS A 692 -43.90 16.18 -5.59
C HIS A 692 -44.46 14.86 -6.15
N ARG A 693 -44.25 13.76 -5.42
CA ARG A 693 -44.94 12.47 -5.59
C ARG A 693 -45.34 11.95 -4.23
N HIS A 694 -46.63 11.62 -4.09
CA HIS A 694 -47.19 11.10 -2.85
C HIS A 694 -46.47 9.81 -2.42
N GLN A 695 -45.99 9.78 -1.18
CA GLN A 695 -45.37 8.61 -0.58
C GLN A 695 -46.41 7.48 -0.49
N LYS A 696 -46.05 6.28 -0.97
CA LYS A 696 -46.69 5.04 -0.53
C LYS A 696 -45.98 4.56 0.73
N ALA A 697 -46.73 3.94 1.65
CA ALA A 697 -46.37 3.80 3.06
C ALA A 697 -45.17 2.89 3.42
N ASN A 698 -44.42 2.37 2.43
CA ASN A 698 -43.41 1.32 2.64
C ASN A 698 -41.96 1.76 2.35
N THR A 699 -41.68 3.06 2.23
CA THR A 699 -40.31 3.59 2.14
C THR A 699 -40.11 4.73 3.13
N SER A 700 -39.65 4.40 4.35
CA SER A 700 -39.20 5.41 5.30
C SER A 700 -37.93 6.09 4.78
N LEU A 701 -37.83 7.40 5.02
CA LEU A 701 -36.69 8.22 4.62
C LEU A 701 -35.89 8.55 5.89
N ASP A 702 -35.05 7.60 6.26
CA ASP A 702 -34.24 7.65 7.48
C ASP A 702 -32.78 8.04 7.16
N SER A 703 -31.98 8.22 8.20
CA SER A 703 -30.55 8.49 8.07
C SER A 703 -29.75 7.18 8.01
N PRO A 704 -28.62 7.13 7.26
CA PRO A 704 -27.80 5.91 7.11
C PRO A 704 -27.40 5.24 8.43
N ILE A 705 -27.15 6.02 9.48
CA ILE A 705 -26.81 5.50 10.81
C ILE A 705 -27.96 4.75 11.49
N LEU A 706 -29.23 5.18 11.31
CA LEU A 706 -30.38 4.46 11.88
C LEU A 706 -30.58 3.12 11.17
N HIS A 707 -30.38 3.07 9.85
CA HIS A 707 -30.36 1.80 9.11
C HIS A 707 -29.21 0.88 9.53
N PHE A 708 -28.02 1.42 9.81
CA PHE A 708 -26.89 0.64 10.35
C PHE A 708 -27.23 0.02 11.71
N LEU A 709 -27.73 0.84 12.65
CA LEU A 709 -28.05 0.41 14.01
C LEU A 709 -29.20 -0.61 14.06
N ARG A 710 -30.19 -0.52 13.14
CA ARG A 710 -31.23 -1.55 12.96
C ARG A 710 -30.63 -2.92 12.63
N PHE A 711 -29.86 -3.02 11.53
CA PHE A 711 -29.37 -4.34 11.10
C PHE A 711 -28.35 -4.96 12.06
N ILE A 712 -27.59 -4.18 12.86
CA ILE A 712 -26.73 -4.77 13.89
C ILE A 712 -27.50 -5.25 15.13
N SER A 713 -28.71 -4.74 15.36
CA SER A 713 -29.63 -5.30 16.38
C SER A 713 -30.31 -6.59 15.87
N GLU A 714 -30.48 -6.73 14.55
CA GLU A 714 -31.16 -7.86 13.90
C GLU A 714 -30.17 -9.00 13.56
N LEU A 715 -29.93 -9.95 14.48
CA LEU A 715 -29.04 -11.10 14.23
C LEU A 715 -29.66 -12.47 14.59
N PRO A 716 -29.69 -13.45 13.67
CA PRO A 716 -30.22 -14.80 13.95
C PRO A 716 -29.16 -15.73 14.57
N GLY A 717 -28.89 -15.59 15.86
CA GLY A 717 -28.02 -16.52 16.61
C GLY A 717 -28.02 -16.28 18.11
N HIS A 718 -28.28 -17.31 18.91
CA HIS A 718 -28.49 -17.16 20.37
C HIS A 718 -27.19 -17.18 21.17
N SER A 719 -26.52 -16.03 21.24
CA SER A 719 -25.48 -15.73 22.24
C SER A 719 -25.61 -14.27 22.67
N GLY A 720 -25.57 -14.01 23.98
CA GLY A 720 -25.71 -12.65 24.51
C GLY A 720 -24.61 -11.68 24.07
N PRO A 721 -24.83 -10.36 24.23
CA PRO A 721 -23.92 -9.32 23.76
C PRO A 721 -22.54 -9.43 24.40
N SER A 722 -21.50 -9.53 23.58
CA SER A 722 -20.11 -9.58 24.04
C SER A 722 -19.55 -8.18 24.35
N PRO A 723 -18.39 -8.10 25.05
CA PRO A 723 -17.70 -6.83 25.28
C PRO A 723 -17.27 -6.14 23.97
N SER A 724 -16.90 -6.90 22.92
CA SER A 724 -16.57 -6.32 21.61
C SER A 724 -17.82 -5.86 20.83
N TYR A 725 -18.99 -6.48 21.00
CA TYR A 725 -20.25 -5.93 20.46
C TYR A 725 -20.61 -4.59 21.13
N SER A 726 -20.53 -4.51 22.46
CA SER A 726 -20.76 -3.25 23.20
C SER A 726 -19.78 -2.14 22.77
N ARG A 727 -18.52 -2.52 22.47
CA ARG A 727 -17.50 -1.60 21.92
C ARG A 727 -17.86 -1.12 20.52
N LEU A 728 -18.23 -2.03 19.61
CA LEU A 728 -18.70 -1.72 18.25
C LEU A 728 -19.81 -0.67 18.27
N VAL A 729 -20.87 -0.91 19.04
CA VAL A 729 -22.01 0.00 19.20
C VAL A 729 -21.54 1.38 19.69
N THR A 730 -20.75 1.42 20.76
CA THR A 730 -20.27 2.67 21.37
C THR A 730 -19.40 3.46 20.39
N SER A 731 -18.40 2.83 19.77
CA SER A 731 -17.47 3.49 18.85
C SER A 731 -18.15 4.03 17.58
N VAL A 732 -19.22 3.39 17.10
CA VAL A 732 -20.03 3.88 15.97
C VAL A 732 -20.85 5.12 16.35
N LEU A 733 -21.44 5.14 17.55
CA LEU A 733 -22.17 6.29 18.09
C LEU A 733 -21.24 7.49 18.35
N GLU A 734 -20.04 7.23 18.90
CA GLU A 734 -18.99 8.23 19.10
C GLU A 734 -18.47 8.80 17.77
N ALA A 735 -18.14 7.95 16.80
CA ALA A 735 -17.71 8.37 15.47
C ALA A 735 -18.74 9.28 14.78
N THR A 736 -20.04 8.96 14.93
CA THR A 736 -21.15 9.76 14.39
C THR A 736 -21.39 11.07 15.16
N CYS A 737 -20.75 11.25 16.32
CA CYS A 737 -20.79 12.49 17.11
C CYS A 737 -19.50 13.32 17.04
N SER A 738 -18.43 12.82 16.42
CA SER A 738 -17.10 13.44 16.46
C SER A 738 -17.06 14.88 15.91
N ASP A 739 -17.77 15.17 14.83
CA ASP A 739 -17.85 16.50 14.22
C ASP A 739 -18.89 17.42 14.91
N LYS A 740 -19.67 16.90 15.88
CA LYS A 740 -20.82 17.60 16.47
C LYS A 740 -20.46 18.45 17.68
N LEU A 741 -20.09 19.70 17.40
CA LEU A 741 -19.65 20.67 18.42
C LEU A 741 -20.73 21.04 19.46
N SER A 742 -22.01 21.12 19.10
CA SER A 742 -23.07 21.52 20.04
C SER A 742 -23.53 20.37 20.94
N ARG A 743 -24.17 20.70 22.07
CA ARG A 743 -24.78 19.70 22.96
C ARG A 743 -26.07 19.15 22.33
N SER A 744 -26.95 20.04 21.87
CA SER A 744 -28.26 19.67 21.34
C SER A 744 -28.19 18.75 20.12
N SER A 745 -27.26 18.97 19.18
CA SER A 745 -27.14 18.13 17.97
C SER A 745 -26.63 16.71 18.25
N ARG A 746 -25.99 16.49 19.41
CA ARG A 746 -25.65 15.16 19.93
C ARG A 746 -26.85 14.52 20.60
N LEU A 747 -27.53 15.24 21.51
CA LEU A 747 -28.69 14.72 22.25
C LEU A 747 -29.90 14.41 21.35
N GLU A 748 -30.19 15.26 20.35
CA GLU A 748 -31.25 15.03 19.36
C GLU A 748 -30.99 13.75 18.53
N PHE A 749 -29.73 13.49 18.21
CA PHE A 749 -29.32 12.27 17.52
C PHE A 749 -29.39 11.04 18.43
N PHE A 750 -28.98 11.15 19.69
CA PHE A 750 -29.14 10.07 20.65
C PHE A 750 -30.61 9.73 20.92
N SER A 751 -31.53 10.70 20.90
CA SER A 751 -32.98 10.43 20.94
C SER A 751 -33.40 9.58 19.74
N GLN A 752 -33.03 10.00 18.52
CA GLN A 752 -33.32 9.23 17.30
C GLN A 752 -32.72 7.82 17.34
N CYS A 753 -31.58 7.62 18.00
CA CYS A 753 -30.96 6.30 18.22
C CYS A 753 -31.62 5.46 19.33
N ALA A 754 -32.34 6.05 20.28
CA ALA A 754 -33.12 5.31 21.28
C ALA A 754 -34.45 4.80 20.71
N ASP A 755 -35.05 5.56 19.79
CA ASP A 755 -36.37 5.31 19.19
C ASP A 755 -36.37 4.26 18.06
N ILE A 756 -35.22 3.68 17.73
CA ILE A 756 -34.97 2.85 16.52
C ILE A 756 -36.03 1.77 16.25
N HIS A 757 -36.49 1.11 17.31
CA HIS A 757 -37.41 -0.04 17.28
C HIS A 757 -38.83 0.30 17.77
N VAL A 758 -39.15 1.57 18.02
CA VAL A 758 -40.45 1.99 18.60
C VAL A 758 -41.62 1.89 17.59
N PHE A 759 -41.33 1.85 16.29
CA PHE A 759 -42.34 1.88 15.23
C PHE A 759 -42.81 0.52 14.71
N ASP A 760 -42.10 -0.59 14.99
CA ASP A 760 -42.48 -1.92 14.48
C ASP A 760 -43.35 -2.69 15.49
N ALA A 761 -44.55 -2.17 15.72
CA ALA A 761 -45.48 -2.58 16.79
C ALA A 761 -46.11 -3.98 16.62
N ALA A 762 -45.47 -4.87 15.85
CA ALA A 762 -45.90 -6.24 15.59
C ALA A 762 -44.84 -7.30 15.91
N ALA A 763 -43.59 -6.91 16.22
CA ALA A 763 -42.55 -7.84 16.62
C ALA A 763 -42.84 -8.47 18.00
N HIS A 764 -42.50 -9.76 18.17
CA HIS A 764 -42.80 -10.49 19.39
C HIS A 764 -41.99 -10.00 20.60
N ILE A 765 -42.61 -10.04 21.78
CA ILE A 765 -41.95 -9.82 23.08
C ILE A 765 -40.94 -10.97 23.28
N GLY A 766 -39.68 -10.70 22.97
CA GLY A 766 -38.53 -11.59 23.13
C GLY A 766 -37.34 -10.83 23.74
N ASP A 767 -36.31 -11.56 24.11
CA ASP A 767 -35.17 -11.07 24.89
C ASP A 767 -34.14 -10.32 24.00
N ASP A 768 -34.50 -9.12 23.55
CA ASP A 768 -33.73 -8.28 22.61
C ASP A 768 -32.54 -7.56 23.30
N SER A 769 -31.61 -8.38 23.78
CA SER A 769 -30.37 -7.96 24.44
C SER A 769 -29.42 -7.16 23.52
N LEU A 770 -29.59 -7.23 22.19
CA LEU A 770 -28.84 -6.43 21.23
C LEU A 770 -29.37 -4.99 21.16
N ALA A 771 -30.70 -4.80 21.03
CA ALA A 771 -31.30 -3.47 21.12
C ALA A 771 -31.16 -2.85 22.52
N GLU A 772 -31.17 -3.67 23.58
CA GLU A 772 -30.85 -3.18 24.93
C GLU A 772 -29.42 -2.63 25.00
N THR A 773 -28.44 -3.33 24.41
CA THR A 773 -27.04 -2.86 24.38
C THR A 773 -26.88 -1.55 23.58
N VAL A 774 -27.64 -1.39 22.49
CA VAL A 774 -27.73 -0.11 21.76
C VAL A 774 -28.27 0.99 22.66
N TRP A 775 -29.38 0.74 23.36
CA TRP A 775 -29.94 1.72 24.30
C TRP A 775 -28.98 2.06 25.46
N ARG A 776 -28.33 1.06 26.08
CA ARG A 776 -27.36 1.25 27.18
C ARG A 776 -26.21 2.17 26.73
N SER A 777 -25.67 1.94 25.53
CA SER A 777 -24.59 2.77 24.96
C SER A 777 -25.06 4.20 24.66
N VAL A 778 -26.24 4.36 24.06
CA VAL A 778 -26.89 5.67 23.81
C VAL A 778 -27.09 6.44 25.12
N ALA A 779 -27.57 5.79 26.18
CA ALA A 779 -27.81 6.40 27.47
C ALA A 779 -26.51 6.86 28.17
N GLN A 780 -25.44 6.06 28.12
CA GLN A 780 -24.12 6.42 28.67
C GLN A 780 -23.48 7.62 27.93
N LEU A 781 -23.53 7.63 26.60
CA LEU A 781 -23.02 8.73 25.77
C LEU A 781 -23.88 10.00 25.93
N SER A 782 -25.17 9.85 26.20
CA SER A 782 -26.09 10.94 26.51
C SER A 782 -25.82 11.57 27.88
N ALA A 783 -25.63 10.77 28.93
CA ALA A 783 -25.24 11.28 30.26
C ALA A 783 -23.91 12.06 30.19
N SER A 784 -22.94 11.50 29.46
CA SER A 784 -21.64 12.12 29.20
C SER A 784 -21.79 13.44 28.44
N SER A 785 -22.57 13.46 27.36
CA SER A 785 -22.80 14.66 26.54
C SER A 785 -23.61 15.73 27.27
N LEU A 786 -24.58 15.35 28.08
CA LEU A 786 -25.38 16.25 28.91
C LEU A 786 -24.51 16.92 29.98
N SER A 787 -23.50 16.22 30.51
CA SER A 787 -22.52 16.78 31.45
C SER A 787 -21.53 17.77 30.83
N SER A 788 -21.44 17.85 29.50
CA SER A 788 -20.59 18.86 28.82
C SER A 788 -21.26 20.23 28.81
N PHE A 789 -20.50 21.28 29.15
CA PHE A 789 -21.00 22.65 29.14
C PHE A 789 -21.47 23.06 27.73
N PRO A 790 -22.65 23.69 27.58
CA PRO A 790 -23.09 24.19 26.29
C PRO A 790 -22.19 25.35 25.84
N MET A 791 -21.47 25.15 24.74
CA MET A 791 -20.62 26.19 24.11
C MET A 791 -21.43 27.26 23.35
N GLU A 792 -22.76 27.14 23.33
CA GLU A 792 -23.68 28.08 22.67
C GLU A 792 -23.70 29.45 23.35
N THR A 793 -23.80 30.49 22.53
CA THR A 793 -23.73 31.87 22.99
C THR A 793 -25.00 32.26 23.75
N ALA A 794 -24.93 33.30 24.58
CA ALA A 794 -26.06 33.72 25.41
C ALA A 794 -27.31 34.17 24.63
N ARG A 795 -27.24 34.30 23.29
CA ARG A 795 -28.38 34.66 22.41
C ARG A 795 -29.13 33.45 21.83
N GLU A 796 -28.59 32.24 21.94
CA GLU A 796 -29.20 31.02 21.38
C GLU A 796 -30.04 30.25 22.43
N ARG A 797 -29.96 30.67 23.71
CA ARG A 797 -30.45 29.93 24.89
C ARG A 797 -31.95 29.87 25.10
N ASP A 798 -32.73 30.71 24.41
CA ASP A 798 -34.17 30.86 24.65
C ASP A 798 -35.03 29.74 24.01
N GLY A 799 -34.40 28.70 23.44
CA GLY A 799 -35.11 27.53 22.91
C GLY A 799 -34.35 26.21 22.79
N SER A 800 -33.01 26.19 22.67
CA SER A 800 -32.25 24.93 22.53
C SER A 800 -32.29 24.08 23.81
N VAL A 801 -32.05 24.73 24.96
CA VAL A 801 -31.87 24.09 26.27
C VAL A 801 -33.09 23.29 26.75
N CYS A 802 -34.33 23.67 26.38
CA CYS A 802 -35.51 22.87 26.74
C CYS A 802 -35.58 21.56 25.94
N ARG A 803 -35.20 21.59 24.66
CA ARG A 803 -35.14 20.39 23.80
C ARG A 803 -34.05 19.42 24.23
N ASP A 804 -32.97 19.90 24.85
CA ASP A 804 -31.98 19.01 25.47
C ASP A 804 -32.64 18.10 26.52
N TYR A 805 -33.51 18.65 27.36
CA TYR A 805 -34.21 17.88 28.40
C TYR A 805 -35.28 16.96 27.80
N GLU A 806 -36.06 17.45 26.82
CA GLU A 806 -37.05 16.65 26.07
C GLU A 806 -36.39 15.43 25.40
N ASN A 807 -35.24 15.61 24.73
CA ASN A 807 -34.47 14.52 24.13
C ASN A 807 -33.99 13.50 25.17
N ILE A 808 -33.53 13.93 26.35
CA ILE A 808 -33.12 13.01 27.43
C ILE A 808 -34.33 12.27 28.01
N VAL A 809 -35.48 12.94 28.15
CA VAL A 809 -36.75 12.30 28.55
C VAL A 809 -37.17 11.24 27.54
N ASN A 810 -37.08 11.51 26.24
CA ASN A 810 -37.37 10.51 25.19
C ASN A 810 -36.44 9.29 25.31
N ILE A 811 -35.12 9.50 25.47
CA ILE A 811 -34.13 8.42 25.64
C ILE A 811 -34.45 7.58 26.89
N LEU A 812 -34.72 8.23 28.02
CA LEU A 812 -35.11 7.55 29.27
C LEU A 812 -36.41 6.76 29.11
N SER A 813 -37.37 7.30 28.37
CA SER A 813 -38.67 6.66 28.10
C SER A 813 -38.53 5.47 27.15
N ALA A 814 -37.68 5.57 26.12
CA ALA A 814 -37.37 4.47 25.21
C ALA A 814 -36.64 3.29 25.90
N GLY A 815 -36.08 3.51 27.11
CA GLY A 815 -35.44 2.48 27.93
C GLY A 815 -36.41 1.66 28.79
N LEU A 816 -37.60 2.18 29.10
CA LEU A 816 -38.58 1.55 30.00
C LEU A 816 -39.14 0.21 29.49
N LYS A 817 -38.93 -0.11 28.20
CA LYS A 817 -39.26 -1.39 27.58
C LYS A 817 -38.36 -2.57 27.99
N PHE A 818 -37.22 -2.29 28.63
CA PHE A 818 -36.24 -3.29 29.07
C PHE A 818 -36.25 -3.46 30.60
N SER A 819 -36.04 -4.68 31.09
CA SER A 819 -36.20 -5.02 32.52
C SER A 819 -35.01 -4.61 33.41
N ASP A 820 -33.78 -4.69 32.87
CA ASP A 820 -32.53 -4.66 33.65
C ASP A 820 -31.59 -3.51 33.28
N VAL A 821 -32.13 -2.46 32.66
CA VAL A 821 -31.41 -1.22 32.30
C VAL A 821 -31.13 -0.27 33.47
N PHE A 822 -31.65 -0.55 34.68
CA PHE A 822 -31.69 0.44 35.77
C PHE A 822 -30.33 0.87 36.31
N GLU A 823 -29.26 0.09 36.10
CA GLU A 823 -27.88 0.50 36.39
C GLU A 823 -27.40 1.68 35.52
N VAL A 824 -27.92 1.79 34.29
CA VAL A 824 -27.57 2.86 33.33
C VAL A 824 -28.65 3.96 33.30
N TRP A 825 -29.91 3.59 33.51
CA TRP A 825 -31.04 4.53 33.57
C TRP A 825 -30.87 5.53 34.71
N ASN A 826 -30.57 5.07 35.92
CA ASN A 826 -30.45 5.94 37.10
C ASN A 826 -29.36 7.04 36.95
N PRO A 827 -28.10 6.73 36.56
CA PRO A 827 -27.08 7.75 36.29
C PRO A 827 -27.45 8.79 35.21
N LEU A 828 -28.29 8.42 34.23
CA LEU A 828 -28.79 9.34 33.23
C LEU A 828 -29.83 10.31 33.83
N VAL A 829 -30.75 9.83 34.68
CA VAL A 829 -31.70 10.70 35.39
C VAL A 829 -31.00 11.61 36.41
N ASP A 830 -30.03 11.09 37.18
CA ASP A 830 -29.20 11.89 38.08
C ASP A 830 -28.46 13.00 37.32
N SER A 831 -27.95 12.68 36.12
CA SER A 831 -27.29 13.65 35.24
C SER A 831 -28.25 14.73 34.72
N LEU A 832 -29.48 14.34 34.32
CA LEU A 832 -30.53 15.28 33.90
C LEU A 832 -30.88 16.24 35.04
N ILE A 833 -31.18 15.72 36.22
CA ILE A 833 -31.60 16.52 37.38
C ILE A 833 -30.48 17.46 37.83
N ARG A 834 -29.22 16.99 37.84
CA ARG A 834 -28.05 17.84 38.12
C ARG A 834 -27.95 19.01 37.15
N VAL A 835 -28.13 18.77 35.84
CA VAL A 835 -28.01 19.81 34.81
C VAL A 835 -29.20 20.78 34.84
N VAL A 836 -30.43 20.30 34.94
CA VAL A 836 -31.63 21.15 35.11
C VAL A 836 -31.52 22.01 36.37
N ARG A 837 -31.04 21.45 37.49
CA ARG A 837 -30.77 22.19 38.73
C ARG A 837 -29.76 23.31 38.53
N THR A 838 -28.67 23.08 37.78
CA THR A 838 -27.65 24.12 37.51
C THR A 838 -28.06 25.15 36.46
N GLU A 839 -28.88 24.79 35.47
CA GLU A 839 -29.20 25.66 34.33
C GLU A 839 -30.54 26.41 34.45
N LYS A 840 -31.51 25.85 35.19
CA LYS A 840 -32.86 26.41 35.37
C LYS A 840 -33.30 26.49 36.84
N GLY A 841 -32.55 25.91 37.78
CA GLY A 841 -32.86 25.92 39.21
C GLY A 841 -33.87 24.84 39.64
N ASP A 842 -33.91 24.54 40.94
CA ASP A 842 -34.67 23.42 41.51
C ASP A 842 -36.17 23.38 41.13
N ARG A 843 -36.80 24.54 40.97
CA ARG A 843 -38.23 24.63 40.60
C ARG A 843 -38.54 24.06 39.22
N ALA A 844 -37.57 24.03 38.31
CA ALA A 844 -37.74 23.47 36.96
C ALA A 844 -37.66 21.94 36.92
N ILE A 845 -37.11 21.28 37.95
CA ILE A 845 -36.97 19.81 37.98
C ILE A 845 -38.34 19.12 37.92
N SER A 846 -39.35 19.69 38.59
CA SER A 846 -40.69 19.13 38.59
C SER A 846 -41.32 19.12 37.19
N THR A 847 -41.23 20.24 36.46
CA THR A 847 -41.93 20.42 35.17
C THR A 847 -41.14 19.92 33.96
N MET A 848 -39.81 19.96 34.00
CA MET A 848 -38.94 19.62 32.86
C MET A 848 -38.40 18.18 32.90
N ALA A 849 -38.53 17.47 34.03
CA ALA A 849 -38.04 16.10 34.18
C ALA A 849 -39.04 15.16 34.88
N MET A 850 -39.58 15.53 36.05
CA MET A 850 -40.45 14.63 36.83
C MET A 850 -41.80 14.37 36.15
N GLU A 851 -42.54 15.42 35.80
CA GLU A 851 -43.87 15.29 35.18
C GLU A 851 -43.82 14.58 33.81
N PRO A 852 -42.86 14.89 32.89
CA PRO A 852 -42.73 14.17 31.63
C PRO A 852 -42.37 12.69 31.79
N LEU A 853 -41.38 12.34 32.63
CA LEU A 853 -41.00 10.94 32.87
C LEU A 853 -42.15 10.15 33.51
N ALA A 854 -42.87 10.75 34.45
CA ALA A 854 -44.02 10.11 35.07
C ALA A 854 -45.15 9.86 34.06
N ALA A 855 -45.42 10.81 33.15
CA ALA A 855 -46.38 10.63 32.06
C ALA A 855 -45.96 9.46 31.13
N SER A 856 -44.70 9.39 30.71
CA SER A 856 -44.22 8.30 29.83
C SER A 856 -44.32 6.91 30.47
N ILE A 857 -44.07 6.77 31.78
CA ILE A 857 -44.26 5.49 32.49
C ILE A 857 -45.76 5.13 32.57
N ILE A 858 -46.65 6.12 32.77
CA ILE A 858 -48.11 5.89 32.74
C ILE A 858 -48.55 5.41 31.34
N GLU A 859 -48.07 6.05 30.27
CA GLU A 859 -48.49 5.81 28.89
C GLU A 859 -47.98 4.48 28.32
N GLN A 860 -46.71 4.12 28.54
CA GLN A 860 -46.13 2.89 27.98
C GLN A 860 -46.63 1.60 28.65
N GLY A 861 -47.24 1.68 29.83
CA GLY A 861 -47.93 0.54 30.46
C GLY A 861 -47.02 -0.64 30.82
N THR A 862 -45.80 -0.37 31.29
CA THR A 862 -44.82 -1.41 31.65
C THR A 862 -45.36 -2.38 32.72
N ARG A 863 -44.89 -3.64 32.68
CA ARG A 863 -45.25 -4.66 33.68
C ARG A 863 -44.60 -4.41 35.05
N ASP A 864 -43.37 -3.90 35.07
CA ASP A 864 -42.68 -3.45 36.29
C ASP A 864 -42.69 -1.92 36.32
N THR A 865 -43.71 -1.34 36.96
CA THR A 865 -43.71 0.10 37.31
C THR A 865 -43.04 0.36 38.65
N CYS A 866 -42.60 -0.66 39.40
CA CYS A 866 -42.05 -0.49 40.75
C CYS A 866 -40.64 0.10 40.73
N LYS A 867 -39.71 -0.48 39.94
CA LYS A 867 -38.34 0.05 39.79
C LYS A 867 -38.29 1.52 39.31
N PRO A 868 -39.00 1.94 38.23
CA PRO A 868 -38.94 3.33 37.77
C PRO A 868 -39.65 4.30 38.73
N SER A 869 -40.80 3.91 39.31
CA SER A 869 -41.50 4.74 40.31
C SER A 869 -40.69 4.90 41.60
N ALA A 870 -39.98 3.87 42.07
CA ALA A 870 -39.07 3.95 43.20
C ALA A 870 -37.95 4.97 42.94
N SER A 871 -37.39 4.94 41.73
CA SER A 871 -36.33 5.85 41.30
C SER A 871 -36.82 7.31 41.25
N LEU A 872 -37.96 7.59 40.60
CA LEU A 872 -38.54 8.94 40.59
C LEU A 872 -38.93 9.43 42.00
N LEU A 873 -39.47 8.55 42.86
CA LEU A 873 -39.75 8.88 44.26
C LEU A 873 -38.47 9.26 45.03
N LYS A 874 -37.40 8.45 44.93
CA LYS A 874 -36.09 8.72 45.56
C LYS A 874 -35.52 10.06 45.12
N LEU A 875 -35.67 10.40 43.84
CA LEU A 875 -35.20 11.66 43.27
C LEU A 875 -36.05 12.86 43.70
N SER A 876 -37.36 12.66 43.86
CA SER A 876 -38.30 13.67 44.37
C SER A 876 -37.95 14.13 45.81
N LEU A 877 -37.28 13.30 46.61
CA LEU A 877 -36.73 13.68 47.92
C LEU A 877 -35.70 14.82 47.85
N SER A 878 -35.07 15.02 46.69
CA SER A 878 -34.08 16.09 46.44
C SER A 878 -34.69 17.39 45.91
N VAL A 879 -36.00 17.45 45.69
CA VAL A 879 -36.69 18.62 45.13
C VAL A 879 -37.46 19.34 46.25
N PRO A 880 -37.25 20.65 46.47
CA PRO A 880 -37.86 21.41 47.55
C PRO A 880 -39.33 21.78 47.26
N TYR A 881 -40.22 20.78 47.29
CA TYR A 881 -41.67 20.97 47.16
C TYR A 881 -42.24 21.77 48.35
N GLY A 882 -42.40 23.09 48.13
CA GLY A 882 -43.12 23.97 49.05
C GLY A 882 -42.26 24.80 50.01
N HIS A 883 -40.97 25.03 49.73
CA HIS A 883 -40.22 26.06 50.48
C HIS A 883 -40.62 27.48 50.01
N GLU A 884 -41.62 28.05 50.69
CA GLU A 884 -41.83 29.49 50.71
C GLU A 884 -40.74 30.18 51.54
N ALA A 885 -40.09 31.15 50.91
CA ALA A 885 -39.56 32.32 51.60
C ALA A 885 -40.28 33.52 51.00
N GLU A 886 -40.89 34.35 51.84
CA GLU A 886 -41.66 35.50 51.40
C GLU A 886 -40.76 36.53 50.69
N THR A 887 -40.99 36.83 49.40
CA THR A 887 -40.84 38.16 48.75
C THR A 887 -40.91 38.11 47.21
N ALA A 888 -42.11 38.00 46.63
CA ALA A 888 -42.43 38.57 45.31
C ALA A 888 -43.94 38.56 45.07
N LYS A 889 -44.51 39.64 44.53
CA LYS A 889 -45.89 39.64 44.02
C LYS A 889 -45.91 39.11 42.59
N GLY A 890 -46.35 37.87 42.41
CA GLY A 890 -46.60 37.28 41.09
C GLY A 890 -47.45 36.02 41.22
N THR A 891 -48.56 35.94 40.48
CA THR A 891 -49.41 34.74 40.42
C THR A 891 -48.72 33.65 39.62
N HIS A 892 -48.00 32.78 40.31
CA HIS A 892 -47.54 31.49 39.81
C HIS A 892 -48.03 30.40 40.76
N GLU A 893 -48.66 29.38 40.19
CA GLU A 893 -49.21 28.25 40.94
C GLU A 893 -48.10 27.40 41.58
N MET A 894 -48.42 26.69 42.67
CA MET A 894 -47.50 25.69 43.22
C MET A 894 -47.33 24.56 42.20
N ALA A 895 -46.09 24.26 41.81
CA ALA A 895 -45.75 23.09 41.00
C ALA A 895 -45.93 21.80 41.82
N PHE A 896 -47.18 21.35 41.94
CA PHE A 896 -47.52 20.03 42.49
C PHE A 896 -47.36 18.99 41.37
N PRO A 897 -46.62 17.88 41.59
CA PRO A 897 -46.28 16.93 40.52
C PRO A 897 -47.42 15.94 40.30
N HIS A 898 -48.44 16.36 39.54
CA HIS A 898 -49.69 15.62 39.35
C HIS A 898 -49.48 14.27 38.69
N LYS A 899 -48.65 14.17 37.64
CA LYS A 899 -48.36 12.90 36.96
C LYS A 899 -47.51 11.97 37.81
N LEU A 900 -46.59 12.50 38.63
CA LEU A 900 -45.86 11.66 39.59
C LEU A 900 -46.81 11.01 40.62
N ILE A 901 -47.80 11.74 41.13
CA ILE A 901 -48.76 11.18 42.10
C ILE A 901 -49.78 10.24 41.42
N GLU A 902 -50.18 10.53 40.17
CA GLU A 902 -50.99 9.62 39.35
C GLU A 902 -50.26 8.29 39.07
N LEU A 903 -48.96 8.35 38.75
CA LEU A 903 -48.10 7.17 38.58
C LEU A 903 -47.99 6.38 39.88
N VAL A 904 -47.75 7.04 41.01
CA VAL A 904 -47.65 6.38 42.33
C VAL A 904 -48.98 5.70 42.72
N ASP A 905 -50.13 6.31 42.42
CA ASP A 905 -51.44 5.68 42.63
C ASP A 905 -51.62 4.44 41.73
N LYS A 906 -51.25 4.53 40.45
CA LYS A 906 -51.28 3.43 39.48
C LYS A 906 -50.37 2.28 39.91
N THR A 907 -49.10 2.55 40.22
CA THR A 907 -48.14 1.54 40.70
C THR A 907 -48.66 0.89 41.98
N LEU A 908 -49.17 1.63 42.97
CA LEU A 908 -49.71 1.05 44.22
C LEU A 908 -50.87 0.06 44.00
N ARG A 909 -51.73 0.28 43.00
CA ARG A 909 -52.80 -0.68 42.66
C ARG A 909 -52.19 -1.93 42.01
N GLN A 910 -51.40 -1.73 40.96
CA GLN A 910 -50.75 -2.81 40.21
C GLN A 910 -49.89 -3.70 41.11
N SER A 911 -49.07 -3.11 41.99
CA SER A 911 -48.16 -3.83 42.89
C SER A 911 -48.85 -4.55 44.06
N TYR A 912 -50.14 -4.30 44.31
CA TYR A 912 -50.96 -5.12 45.21
C TYR A 912 -51.67 -6.25 44.43
N GLU A 913 -52.19 -5.94 43.23
CA GLU A 913 -52.84 -6.91 42.36
C GLU A 913 -51.87 -8.03 41.94
N SER A 914 -50.63 -7.69 41.57
CA SER A 914 -49.58 -8.62 41.12
C SER A 914 -48.57 -9.04 42.21
N PHE A 915 -48.93 -8.94 43.50
CA PHE A 915 -48.00 -9.26 44.59
C PHE A 915 -47.73 -10.77 44.70
N ASP A 916 -46.45 -11.17 44.59
CA ASP A 916 -45.96 -12.52 44.88
C ASP A 916 -44.91 -12.45 46.01
N PRO A 917 -45.05 -13.25 47.10
CA PRO A 917 -44.09 -13.25 48.20
C PRO A 917 -42.73 -13.92 47.88
N VAL A 918 -42.58 -14.61 46.73
CA VAL A 918 -41.34 -15.28 46.32
C VAL A 918 -40.41 -14.34 45.56
N GLU A 919 -40.96 -13.49 44.67
CA GLU A 919 -40.20 -12.49 43.89
C GLU A 919 -40.76 -11.07 44.12
N PRO A 920 -40.24 -10.31 45.10
CA PRO A 920 -40.82 -9.02 45.51
C PRO A 920 -40.59 -7.85 44.55
N ASN A 921 -40.09 -8.10 43.33
CA ASN A 921 -40.10 -7.21 42.14
C ASN A 921 -40.02 -5.69 42.40
N GLY A 922 -39.02 -5.24 43.16
CA GLY A 922 -38.79 -3.81 43.48
C GLY A 922 -39.86 -3.15 44.39
N ILE A 923 -40.92 -3.87 44.77
CA ILE A 923 -42.04 -3.35 45.57
C ILE A 923 -41.55 -2.85 46.94
N ALA A 924 -40.61 -3.59 47.55
CA ALA A 924 -40.04 -3.22 48.84
C ALA A 924 -39.35 -1.85 48.80
N ASP A 925 -38.62 -1.54 47.73
CA ASP A 925 -37.88 -0.29 47.55
C ASP A 925 -38.80 0.86 47.13
N PHE A 926 -39.80 0.58 46.29
CA PHE A 926 -40.88 1.52 45.96
C PHE A 926 -41.62 2.00 47.21
N ILE A 927 -42.03 1.08 48.09
CA ILE A 927 -42.68 1.41 49.36
C ILE A 927 -41.73 2.16 50.31
N GLU A 928 -40.43 1.86 50.33
CA GLU A 928 -39.45 2.59 51.14
C GLU A 928 -39.23 4.04 50.64
N CYS A 929 -39.17 4.24 49.32
CA CYS A 929 -39.08 5.56 48.72
C CYS A 929 -40.36 6.39 48.92
N LEU A 930 -41.53 5.75 48.84
CA LEU A 930 -42.83 6.38 49.16
C LEU A 930 -42.93 6.77 50.63
N THR A 931 -42.51 5.88 51.53
CA THR A 931 -42.40 6.15 52.98
C THR A 931 -41.52 7.37 53.24
N SER A 932 -40.40 7.47 52.52
CA SER A 932 -39.44 8.56 52.63
C SER A 932 -40.02 9.90 52.15
N LEU A 933 -40.78 9.91 51.04
CA LEU A 933 -41.42 11.13 50.51
C LEU A 933 -42.52 11.66 51.46
N LEU A 934 -43.36 10.76 51.96
CA LEU A 934 -44.34 11.07 53.01
C LEU A 934 -43.64 11.54 54.30
N GLY A 935 -42.40 11.10 54.53
CA GLY A 935 -41.51 11.50 55.62
C GLY A 935 -40.84 12.87 55.45
N SER A 936 -40.61 13.36 54.23
CA SER A 936 -39.72 14.50 53.96
C SER A 936 -40.40 15.85 53.63
N GLY A 937 -41.57 15.86 52.97
CA GLY A 937 -42.17 17.11 52.46
C GLY A 937 -42.72 18.10 53.51
N VAL A 938 -43.25 19.25 53.07
CA VAL A 938 -44.00 20.20 53.92
C VAL A 938 -45.38 19.62 54.30
N PRO A 939 -45.97 19.87 55.49
CA PRO A 939 -47.24 19.25 55.88
C PRO A 939 -48.40 19.43 54.89
N THR A 940 -48.52 20.60 54.26
CA THR A 940 -49.52 20.88 53.21
C THR A 940 -49.36 19.95 52.00
N PHE A 941 -48.14 19.79 51.50
CA PHE A 941 -47.80 18.86 50.42
C PHE A 941 -48.09 17.41 50.81
N ARG A 942 -47.71 16.98 52.02
CA ARG A 942 -48.01 15.63 52.53
C ARG A 942 -49.52 15.37 52.55
N THR A 943 -50.33 16.32 53.02
CA THR A 943 -51.79 16.19 53.05
C THR A 943 -52.36 16.03 51.64
N ALA A 944 -51.94 16.86 50.67
CA ALA A 944 -52.39 16.74 49.28
C ALA A 944 -52.04 15.36 48.67
N VAL A 945 -50.79 14.90 48.81
CA VAL A 945 -50.36 13.57 48.33
C VAL A 945 -51.17 12.45 49.00
N LEU A 946 -51.36 12.50 50.32
CA LEU A 946 -52.14 11.49 51.06
C LEU A 946 -53.63 11.48 50.69
N THR A 947 -54.19 12.61 50.26
CA THR A 947 -55.58 12.69 49.78
C THR A 947 -55.76 11.97 48.45
N HIS A 948 -54.82 12.15 47.49
CA HIS A 948 -54.84 11.42 46.23
C HIS A 948 -54.62 9.91 46.42
N LEU A 949 -53.58 9.52 47.16
CA LEU A 949 -53.22 8.10 47.35
C LEU A 949 -54.14 7.33 48.32
N GLN A 950 -55.15 7.97 48.91
CA GLN A 950 -56.01 7.36 49.94
C GLN A 950 -56.70 6.07 49.47
N GLN A 951 -57.10 5.99 48.20
CA GLN A 951 -57.78 4.81 47.67
C GLN A 951 -56.83 3.62 47.54
N SER A 952 -55.65 3.83 46.94
CA SER A 952 -54.73 2.74 46.62
C SER A 952 -54.03 2.20 47.87
N LEU A 953 -53.67 3.09 48.81
CA LEU A 953 -53.19 2.69 50.14
C LEU A 953 -54.24 1.88 50.93
N ALA A 954 -55.53 1.97 50.59
CA ALA A 954 -56.58 1.20 51.25
C ALA A 954 -56.62 -0.28 50.80
N PHE A 955 -56.05 -0.65 49.64
CA PHE A 955 -55.91 -2.06 49.27
C PHE A 955 -54.92 -2.76 50.21
N TYR A 956 -53.70 -2.25 50.32
CA TYR A 956 -52.69 -2.74 51.27
C TYR A 956 -53.14 -2.71 52.74
N LEU A 957 -53.87 -1.69 53.17
CA LEU A 957 -54.31 -1.55 54.58
C LEU A 957 -55.51 -2.43 54.97
N LYS A 958 -56.39 -2.76 54.03
CA LYS A 958 -57.48 -3.72 54.27
C LYS A 958 -56.98 -5.15 54.07
N ASP A 959 -56.15 -5.33 53.04
CA ASP A 959 -55.63 -6.59 52.50
C ASP A 959 -56.72 -7.68 52.49
N GLY A 960 -57.72 -7.46 51.65
CA GLY A 960 -58.90 -8.32 51.54
C GLY A 960 -58.62 -9.69 50.93
N GLU A 961 -57.59 -9.79 50.10
CA GLU A 961 -57.18 -11.04 49.43
C GLU A 961 -56.16 -11.86 50.25
N ARG A 962 -55.70 -11.34 51.40
CA ARG A 962 -54.67 -11.96 52.27
C ARG A 962 -53.34 -12.23 51.55
N LYS A 963 -52.94 -11.30 50.66
CA LYS A 963 -51.68 -11.41 49.90
C LYS A 963 -50.45 -11.06 50.72
N ILE A 964 -50.61 -10.28 51.79
CA ILE A 964 -49.49 -9.81 52.63
C ILE A 964 -49.28 -10.77 53.80
N ASN A 965 -48.04 -11.28 53.96
CA ASN A 965 -47.61 -11.99 55.16
C ASN A 965 -46.53 -11.20 55.93
N ALA A 966 -46.40 -11.48 57.22
CA ALA A 966 -45.43 -10.80 58.10
C ALA A 966 -43.96 -11.13 57.78
N GLU A 967 -43.71 -12.26 57.10
CA GLU A 967 -42.37 -12.74 56.75
C GLU A 967 -41.76 -11.98 55.57
N SER A 968 -42.60 -11.46 54.66
CA SER A 968 -42.19 -10.65 53.50
C SER A 968 -41.57 -9.29 53.85
N GLY A 969 -41.69 -8.83 55.11
CA GLY A 969 -41.18 -7.54 55.59
C GLY A 969 -41.92 -6.29 55.08
N VAL A 970 -42.58 -6.36 53.93
CA VAL A 970 -43.32 -5.25 53.28
C VAL A 970 -44.37 -4.65 54.21
N GLU A 971 -45.09 -5.50 54.98
CA GLU A 971 -46.11 -5.08 55.94
C GLU A 971 -45.56 -4.03 56.94
N SER A 972 -44.36 -4.24 57.48
CA SER A 972 -43.71 -3.31 58.44
C SER A 972 -43.38 -1.95 57.83
N ARG A 973 -43.04 -1.91 56.54
CA ARG A 973 -42.73 -0.68 55.79
C ARG A 973 -44.00 0.13 55.51
N ILE A 974 -45.08 -0.54 55.08
CA ILE A 974 -46.40 0.09 54.87
C ILE A 974 -46.99 0.61 56.17
N LEU A 975 -46.90 -0.16 57.26
CA LEU A 975 -47.29 0.29 58.61
C LEU A 975 -46.50 1.55 59.03
N THR A 976 -45.21 1.62 58.67
CA THR A 976 -44.37 2.80 58.94
C THR A 976 -44.83 4.02 58.13
N ALA A 977 -45.08 3.87 56.82
CA ALA A 977 -45.64 4.94 55.97
C ALA A 977 -46.96 5.49 56.53
N VAL A 978 -47.84 4.60 56.97
CA VAL A 978 -49.16 4.96 57.51
C VAL A 978 -49.06 5.51 58.94
N SER A 979 -48.00 5.19 59.70
CA SER A 979 -47.70 5.86 60.99
C SER A 979 -47.31 7.34 60.84
N VAL A 980 -46.92 7.79 59.65
CA VAL A 980 -46.72 9.22 59.35
C VAL A 980 -48.09 9.92 59.22
N ARG A 981 -49.09 9.24 58.64
CA ARG A 981 -50.46 9.75 58.51
C ARG A 981 -51.08 10.09 59.87
N SER A 982 -50.91 9.24 60.88
CA SER A 982 -51.44 9.49 62.23
C SER A 982 -50.70 10.60 63.01
N LYS A 983 -49.49 11.00 62.59
CA LYS A 983 -48.78 12.18 63.14
C LYS A 983 -49.18 13.49 62.45
N GLY A 984 -49.50 13.44 61.15
CA GLY A 984 -49.94 14.63 60.39
C GLY A 984 -51.41 14.98 60.57
N LEU A 985 -52.31 13.99 60.64
CA LEU A 985 -53.76 14.20 60.54
C LEU A 985 -54.44 14.72 61.83
N VAL A 986 -53.69 15.01 62.89
CA VAL A 986 -54.23 15.57 64.15
C VAL A 986 -54.73 17.01 63.97
N LEU A 987 -54.33 17.71 62.89
CA LEU A 987 -54.47 19.16 62.78
C LEU A 987 -55.55 19.72 61.82
N ARG A 988 -56.34 18.91 61.09
CA ARG A 988 -57.57 19.39 60.41
C ARG A 988 -58.54 18.29 59.94
N THR A 989 -59.67 18.21 60.64
CA THR A 989 -61.06 17.90 60.17
C THR A 989 -61.37 16.69 59.27
N ASN A 990 -62.23 15.82 59.80
CA ASN A 990 -63.28 15.00 59.14
C ASN A 990 -62.94 14.16 57.90
N LEU A 991 -62.92 12.83 58.06
CA LEU A 991 -63.08 11.85 56.99
C LEU A 991 -63.59 10.50 57.55
N GLU A 992 -64.88 10.20 57.41
CA GLU A 992 -65.56 9.04 58.03
C GLU A 992 -65.27 7.66 57.38
N LEU A 993 -64.36 7.60 56.41
CA LEU A 993 -64.21 6.45 55.49
C LEU A 993 -63.04 5.48 55.80
N VAL A 994 -62.59 5.44 57.05
CA VAL A 994 -61.73 4.34 57.57
C VAL A 994 -62.59 3.41 58.40
N SER A 995 -62.88 2.20 57.89
CA SER A 995 -63.68 1.22 58.63
C SER A 995 -62.95 0.71 59.87
N ARG A 996 -63.69 0.40 60.94
CA ARG A 996 -63.15 -0.11 62.22
C ARG A 996 -62.23 -1.34 62.05
N ALA A 997 -62.44 -2.14 61.01
CA ALA A 997 -61.58 -3.28 60.67
C ALA A 997 -60.12 -2.88 60.36
N VAL A 998 -59.89 -1.73 59.71
CA VAL A 998 -58.53 -1.24 59.40
C VAL A 998 -57.81 -0.80 60.68
N VAL A 999 -58.50 -0.09 61.57
CA VAL A 999 -57.94 0.31 62.88
C VAL A 999 -57.61 -0.92 63.72
N SER A 1000 -58.52 -1.91 63.78
CA SER A 1000 -58.28 -3.16 64.49
C SER A 1000 -57.11 -3.97 63.92
N ARG A 1001 -56.94 -4.03 62.59
CA ARG A 1001 -55.79 -4.72 61.96
C ARG A 1001 -54.47 -3.98 62.22
N LEU A 1002 -54.47 -2.64 62.22
CA LEU A 1002 -53.32 -1.81 62.63
C LEU A 1002 -52.92 -2.07 64.09
N GLU A 1003 -53.87 -2.13 65.01
CA GLU A 1003 -53.63 -2.42 66.43
C GLU A 1003 -53.12 -3.85 66.64
N HIS A 1004 -53.67 -4.82 65.91
CA HIS A 1004 -53.26 -6.23 66.00
C HIS A 1004 -51.83 -6.46 65.46
N LEU A 1005 -51.39 -5.72 64.45
CA LEU A 1005 -50.01 -5.78 63.90
C LEU A 1005 -49.00 -4.95 64.70
N ALA A 1006 -49.42 -3.84 65.30
CA ALA A 1006 -48.61 -3.08 66.25
C ALA A 1006 -48.28 -3.86 67.53
N SER A 1007 -49.02 -4.95 67.80
CA SER A 1007 -48.76 -5.86 68.92
C SER A 1007 -47.84 -7.05 68.59
N SER A 1008 -47.60 -7.36 67.30
CA SER A 1008 -46.76 -8.49 66.87
C SER A 1008 -45.33 -8.10 66.49
N THR A 1009 -45.07 -6.83 66.13
CA THR A 1009 -43.73 -6.38 65.70
C THR A 1009 -42.83 -5.95 66.87
N THR A 1010 -41.61 -6.49 66.92
CA THR A 1010 -40.69 -6.40 68.07
C THR A 1010 -39.98 -5.04 68.21
N SER A 1011 -40.73 -3.95 68.45
CA SER A 1011 -40.17 -2.61 68.71
C SER A 1011 -40.56 -2.02 70.07
N ARG A 1012 -40.58 -2.88 71.10
CA ARG A 1012 -41.00 -2.59 72.49
C ARG A 1012 -40.09 -1.59 73.26
N ARG A 1013 -39.17 -0.89 72.59
CA ARG A 1013 -38.14 -0.02 73.21
C ARG A 1013 -38.17 1.46 72.79
N LEU A 1014 -38.92 1.88 71.76
CA LEU A 1014 -38.94 3.30 71.33
C LEU A 1014 -40.17 4.12 71.77
N LEU A 1015 -41.34 3.50 71.99
CA LEU A 1015 -42.52 4.22 72.50
C LEU A 1015 -42.48 4.45 74.02
N CYS A 1016 -41.93 3.50 74.79
CA CYS A 1016 -41.93 3.54 76.26
C CYS A 1016 -41.13 4.72 76.86
N THR A 1017 -40.23 5.34 76.11
CA THR A 1017 -39.32 6.40 76.58
C THR A 1017 -39.80 7.82 76.30
N LYS A 1018 -40.78 8.04 75.42
CA LYS A 1018 -41.33 9.40 75.15
C LYS A 1018 -42.73 9.67 75.70
N PHE A 1019 -43.52 8.63 76.01
CA PHE A 1019 -44.84 8.83 76.62
C PHE A 1019 -44.82 9.12 78.14
N ARG A 1020 -43.65 9.13 78.78
CA ARG A 1020 -43.49 9.36 80.24
C ARG A 1020 -43.08 10.79 80.62
N ALA A 1021 -43.03 11.72 79.67
CA ALA A 1021 -42.51 13.07 79.85
C ALA A 1021 -43.55 14.21 79.78
N TYR A 1022 -44.84 13.89 79.57
CA TYR A 1022 -45.90 14.88 79.33
C TYR A 1022 -47.12 14.75 80.27
N ASN A 1023 -46.94 14.13 81.44
CA ASN A 1023 -48.00 13.97 82.44
C ASN A 1023 -47.48 14.12 83.88
N LEU A 1024 -46.63 15.13 84.08
CA LEU A 1024 -46.09 15.52 85.40
C LEU A 1024 -45.83 17.04 85.46
N PHE A 1025 -46.89 17.83 85.22
CA PHE A 1025 -47.19 19.12 85.86
C PHE A 1025 -48.56 19.56 85.35
N GLY A 1026 -49.48 19.87 86.27
CA GLY A 1026 -50.84 20.32 85.97
C GLY A 1026 -51.30 21.35 87.01
N SER A 1027 -52.55 21.80 86.86
CA SER A 1027 -53.08 23.15 87.20
C SER A 1027 -52.91 24.12 86.04
#